data_AF-A0A2N2MMP9-F1
#
_entry.id   AF-A0A2N2MMP9-F1
#
_cell.length_a   1.000
_cell.length_b   1.000
_cell.length_c   1.000
_cell.angle_alpha   90.00
_cell.angle_beta   90.00
_cell.angle_gamma   90.00
#
_symmetry.space_group_name_H-M   'P 1'
#
loop_
_entity.id
_entity.type
_entity.pdbx_description
1 polymer ?
#
loop_
_entity_poly.entity_id
_entity_poly.type
_entity_poly.pdbx_seq_one_letter_code
_entity_poly.pdbx_strand_id
1 'polypeptide(L)'
;MSFELVRHSQRDPKWKDKKLGDSSLTLGYFGCAVSAVAMLLSGHGYKEDPDSLNEKLKKSGGFMGAAIVWAAVSNIYPRARFKNLVICRDSDAPIDAIAASVAAGQPVLLEVDYSPQSGLQTHWVVAYKKLGKDFLVLDPYPYPVEDGKDISLVQRYSHGKELKRSITAVVWYDVQPEIVAAPDPEPLDPSAFYVQVVGGLASPGLRLRSQPTTSSETYAYEASGTRLRVLETENVARPKIGIYNQWLQVRDPEGRDGYVAAWYVEFSSVAPTPPVVEPEPDEQPTLPTPPPATNIVRVKKSVGDGLENVALPATESKRLTTKPSIDSPTHRLAADIWNRFGGLLEALSKVLGIEPSVAVATLAVESGGQAFGPDGRMLIRFENHVFYNQWGKNNQAKFAQHFTYNSGQPWTGHKWRPAANEAWRPTALADFHGSQSREWEVFHFSASLNDTAAKMSISMGAPQIMGFNFSLIGFASVQDMFNAFSAGERDQIIGFFDFIQYVSPNAVKALQARDFKTFATYYNGSGQAVMYGNLIKTSYDAYNQLRADQPLPTAPQPEPPPAQPEPEPATPTEPEPTPPTPPTPPSEPEPAPPTPPQEKEKIYVTVLKSVGSSGLRMRKLPSQAGKLVTVLPAGSSLHVLDEPAVAKPKIGKTGSWLWVRDRQNREGYVAAWFVELDKTKSESSEAGVSFDISDFTEIEPEPFVVYVSSLARPYGGLRLREVPSDKGVTIKKLAVDTPLTALEDQSTVESRLGKYNMWVKVKEPLGAEGFVAAWFVVK
;
A
#
# COMPACT_ATOMS: atom_id res chain seq x y z
N MET A 1 15.76 -30.61 3.98
CA MET A 1 16.94 -30.35 4.82
C MET A 1 16.75 -31.02 6.16
N SER A 2 17.81 -31.57 6.74
CA SER A 2 17.79 -32.01 8.14
C SER A 2 17.88 -30.80 9.06
N PHE A 3 17.02 -30.74 10.07
CA PHE A 3 17.10 -29.78 11.17
C PHE A 3 17.96 -30.39 12.28
N GLU A 4 19.00 -29.69 12.71
CA GLU A 4 19.87 -30.10 13.82
C GLU A 4 19.33 -29.59 15.15
N LEU A 5 19.39 -30.42 16.20
CA LEU A 5 18.85 -30.04 17.50
C LEU A 5 19.81 -29.09 18.23
N VAL A 6 19.53 -27.80 18.16
CA VAL A 6 20.22 -26.78 18.96
C VAL A 6 19.32 -26.33 20.11
N ARG A 7 19.84 -26.38 21.34
CA ARG A 7 19.12 -25.98 22.55
C ARG A 7 19.67 -24.66 23.08
N HIS A 8 18.79 -23.69 23.27
CA HIS A 8 19.10 -22.44 23.96
C HIS A 8 18.14 -22.23 25.12
N SER A 9 18.68 -21.87 26.28
CA SER A 9 17.86 -21.46 27.41
C SER A 9 17.77 -19.95 27.46
N GLN A 10 16.57 -19.39 27.54
CA GLN A 10 16.37 -17.98 27.86
C GLN A 10 16.97 -17.63 29.23
N ARG A 11 17.06 -18.62 30.14
CA ARG A 11 17.53 -18.47 31.53
C ARG A 11 19.06 -18.55 31.66
N ASP A 12 19.80 -18.70 30.56
CA ASP A 12 21.27 -18.76 30.56
C ASP A 12 21.90 -17.48 31.16
N PRO A 13 22.83 -17.59 32.13
CA PRO A 13 23.54 -16.45 32.73
C PRO A 13 24.17 -15.47 31.74
N LYS A 14 24.55 -15.91 30.53
CA LYS A 14 25.15 -15.05 29.51
C LYS A 14 24.23 -13.92 29.05
N TRP A 15 22.91 -14.15 29.03
CA TRP A 15 21.94 -13.20 28.47
C TRP A 15 20.66 -13.01 29.28
N LYS A 16 20.41 -13.83 30.31
CA LYS A 16 19.17 -13.77 31.11
C LYS A 16 18.85 -12.39 31.68
N ASP A 17 19.86 -11.58 31.95
CA ASP A 17 19.71 -10.24 32.54
C ASP A 17 19.70 -9.11 31.50
N LYS A 18 19.88 -9.44 30.20
CA LYS A 18 19.82 -8.47 29.12
C LYS A 18 18.38 -8.10 28.79
N LYS A 19 18.18 -6.83 28.39
CA LYS A 19 16.87 -6.29 28.01
C LYS A 19 16.35 -6.96 26.74
N LEU A 20 15.08 -7.36 26.78
CA LEU A 20 14.34 -7.91 25.65
C LEU A 20 13.76 -6.78 24.81
N GLY A 21 14.16 -6.70 23.55
CA GLY A 21 13.77 -5.60 22.67
C GLY A 21 14.10 -4.23 23.25
N ASP A 22 13.19 -3.28 23.08
CA ASP A 22 13.30 -1.92 23.63
C ASP A 22 12.58 -1.77 24.99
N SER A 23 12.33 -2.89 25.68
CA SER A 23 11.57 -2.91 26.93
C SER A 23 12.45 -2.89 28.19
N SER A 24 11.80 -2.74 29.35
CA SER A 24 12.43 -2.95 30.67
C SER A 24 12.47 -4.43 31.08
N LEU A 25 11.88 -5.33 30.30
CA LEU A 25 11.84 -6.77 30.57
C LEU A 25 13.14 -7.43 30.13
N THR A 26 13.45 -8.60 30.67
CA THR A 26 14.69 -9.32 30.34
C THR A 26 14.44 -10.59 29.54
N LEU A 27 15.44 -11.01 28.77
CA LEU A 27 15.44 -12.29 28.05
C LEU A 27 15.19 -13.47 29.01
N GLY A 28 15.74 -13.43 30.23
CA GLY A 28 15.58 -14.47 31.23
C GLY A 28 14.15 -14.73 31.66
N TYR A 29 13.32 -13.68 31.69
CA TYR A 29 11.96 -13.77 32.19
C TYR A 29 10.94 -13.87 31.05
N PHE A 30 11.15 -13.17 29.93
CA PHE A 30 10.16 -13.06 28.84
C PHE A 30 10.69 -13.46 27.45
N GLY A 31 11.92 -13.98 27.36
CA GLY A 31 12.61 -14.21 26.08
C GLY A 31 12.23 -15.49 25.34
N CYS A 32 11.20 -16.24 25.76
CA CYS A 32 10.87 -17.55 25.18
C CYS A 32 10.70 -17.53 23.66
N ALA A 33 10.03 -16.51 23.12
CA ALA A 33 9.82 -16.36 21.68
C ALA A 33 11.13 -16.13 20.92
N VAL A 34 12.00 -15.23 21.42
CA VAL A 34 13.30 -14.95 20.80
C VAL A 34 14.20 -16.17 20.88
N SER A 35 14.26 -16.85 22.03
CA SER A 35 15.02 -18.09 22.20
C SER A 35 14.51 -19.22 21.30
N ALA A 36 13.19 -19.34 21.09
CA ALA A 36 12.60 -20.31 20.17
C ALA A 36 12.98 -20.03 18.71
N VAL A 37 12.97 -18.75 18.28
CA VAL A 37 13.45 -18.37 16.94
C VAL A 37 14.94 -18.62 16.80
N ALA A 38 15.74 -18.32 17.82
CA ALA A 38 17.17 -18.60 17.81
C ALA A 38 17.44 -20.11 17.62
N MET A 39 16.74 -20.98 18.35
CA MET A 39 16.86 -22.44 18.16
C MET A 39 16.44 -22.90 16.75
N LEU A 40 15.38 -22.31 16.18
CA LEU A 40 14.96 -22.58 14.80
C LEU A 40 16.05 -22.19 13.79
N LEU A 41 16.62 -20.99 13.93
CA LEU A 41 17.67 -20.52 13.02
C LEU A 41 18.93 -21.36 13.17
N SER A 42 19.37 -21.61 14.40
CA SER A 42 20.61 -22.34 14.66
C SER A 42 20.52 -23.81 14.24
N GLY A 43 19.38 -24.45 14.40
CA GLY A 43 19.17 -25.81 13.87
C GLY A 43 19.08 -25.89 12.34
N HIS A 44 19.00 -24.75 11.65
CA HIS A 44 19.16 -24.63 10.20
C HIS A 44 20.53 -24.10 9.76
N GLY A 45 21.52 -24.11 10.66
CA GLY A 45 22.92 -23.78 10.37
C GLY A 45 23.29 -22.32 10.56
N TYR A 46 22.37 -21.46 10.99
CA TYR A 46 22.73 -20.08 11.34
C TYR A 46 23.53 -20.03 12.64
N LYS A 47 24.48 -19.09 12.74
CA LYS A 47 25.23 -18.86 13.97
C LYS A 47 24.50 -17.83 14.84
N GLU A 48 23.38 -18.25 15.43
CA GLU A 48 22.58 -17.40 16.33
C GLU A 48 22.48 -17.98 17.74
N ASP A 49 22.25 -17.08 18.69
CA ASP A 49 21.84 -17.36 20.06
C ASP A 49 20.75 -16.32 20.46
N PRO A 50 20.09 -16.47 21.62
CA PRO A 50 19.01 -15.56 22.02
C PRO A 50 19.42 -14.09 22.09
N ASP A 51 20.67 -13.80 22.44
CA ASP A 51 21.18 -12.45 22.60
C ASP A 51 21.53 -11.78 21.26
N SER A 52 22.31 -12.48 20.44
CA SER A 52 22.67 -12.02 19.10
C SER A 52 21.43 -11.78 18.23
N LEU A 53 20.42 -12.65 18.32
CA LEU A 53 19.15 -12.44 17.63
C LEU A 53 18.37 -11.24 18.21
N ASN A 54 18.31 -11.11 19.54
CA ASN A 54 17.66 -9.97 20.21
C ASN A 54 18.26 -8.63 19.75
N GLU A 55 19.58 -8.50 19.68
CA GLU A 55 20.23 -7.27 19.24
C GLU A 55 20.02 -6.98 17.74
N LYS A 56 20.02 -7.99 16.87
CA LYS A 56 19.74 -7.80 15.44
C LYS A 56 18.30 -7.38 15.18
N LEU A 57 17.35 -7.95 15.93
CA LEU A 57 15.94 -7.57 15.85
C LEU A 57 15.72 -6.13 16.32
N LYS A 58 16.34 -5.69 17.43
CA LYS A 58 16.27 -4.28 17.87
C LYS A 58 16.71 -3.30 16.78
N LYS A 59 17.80 -3.61 16.09
CA LYS A 59 18.33 -2.76 15.00
C LYS A 59 17.45 -2.73 13.74
N SER A 60 16.56 -3.71 13.57
CA SER A 60 15.77 -3.89 12.35
C SER A 60 14.27 -3.63 12.55
N GLY A 61 13.89 -2.93 13.63
CA GLY A 61 12.47 -2.70 13.96
C GLY A 61 11.71 -3.98 14.31
N GLY A 62 12.42 -4.99 14.83
CA GLY A 62 11.90 -6.34 15.09
C GLY A 62 11.13 -6.50 16.39
N PHE A 63 10.82 -5.40 17.10
CA PHE A 63 10.09 -5.42 18.36
C PHE A 63 9.00 -4.35 18.45
N MET A 64 7.91 -4.69 19.12
CA MET A 64 6.95 -3.75 19.70
C MET A 64 7.00 -3.91 21.22
N GLY A 65 7.81 -3.08 21.89
CA GLY A 65 8.15 -3.28 23.30
C GLY A 65 8.98 -4.56 23.48
N ALA A 66 8.44 -5.54 24.22
CA ALA A 66 9.06 -6.85 24.41
C ALA A 66 8.56 -7.91 23.40
N ALA A 67 7.52 -7.59 22.61
CA ALA A 67 6.91 -8.52 21.67
C ALA A 67 7.70 -8.55 20.36
N ILE A 68 8.06 -9.75 19.90
CA ILE A 68 8.74 -9.95 18.62
C ILE A 68 7.80 -9.66 17.44
N VAL A 69 8.30 -8.96 16.43
CA VAL A 69 7.66 -8.81 15.12
C VAL A 69 8.12 -9.96 14.24
N TRP A 70 7.31 -11.03 14.13
CA TRP A 70 7.70 -12.29 13.47
C TRP A 70 8.24 -12.10 12.03
N ALA A 71 7.62 -11.23 11.24
CA ALA A 71 8.06 -10.98 9.87
C ALA A 71 9.46 -10.31 9.78
N ALA A 72 9.91 -9.62 10.84
CA ALA A 72 11.20 -8.93 10.84
C ALA A 72 12.39 -9.90 10.81
N VAL A 73 12.20 -11.15 11.26
CA VAL A 73 13.22 -12.20 11.18
C VAL A 73 13.64 -12.45 9.72
N SER A 74 12.69 -12.37 8.77
CA SER A 74 12.96 -12.57 7.33
C SER A 74 13.73 -11.42 6.69
N ASN A 75 13.69 -10.23 7.28
CA ASN A 75 14.51 -9.10 6.82
C ASN A 75 15.98 -9.30 7.19
N ILE A 76 16.24 -9.95 8.33
CA ILE A 76 17.60 -10.24 8.83
C ILE A 76 18.13 -11.53 8.17
N TYR A 77 17.26 -12.53 7.99
CA TYR A 77 17.59 -13.83 7.41
C TYR A 77 16.68 -14.14 6.22
N PRO A 78 17.02 -13.70 5.00
CA PRO A 78 16.18 -13.86 3.81
C PRO A 78 15.83 -15.31 3.43
N ARG A 79 16.64 -16.30 3.88
CA ARG A 79 16.32 -17.72 3.71
C ARG A 79 15.31 -18.22 4.73
N ALA A 80 15.14 -17.57 5.89
CA ALA A 80 14.14 -17.92 6.90
C ALA A 80 12.89 -17.05 6.71
N ARG A 81 11.98 -17.50 5.83
CA ARG A 81 10.80 -16.72 5.43
C ARG A 81 9.63 -16.96 6.39
N PHE A 82 9.12 -15.90 7.00
CA PHE A 82 7.90 -15.94 7.78
C PHE A 82 6.73 -16.29 6.87
N LYS A 83 6.02 -17.37 7.19
CA LYS A 83 4.86 -17.82 6.40
C LYS A 83 3.55 -17.28 6.97
N ASN A 84 3.30 -17.53 8.25
CA ASN A 84 2.06 -17.14 8.90
C ASN A 84 2.15 -17.28 10.43
N LEU A 85 1.22 -16.62 11.13
CA LEU A 85 0.90 -16.80 12.55
C LEU A 85 -0.59 -17.17 12.65
N VAL A 86 -0.91 -18.28 13.30
CA VAL A 86 -2.29 -18.69 13.57
C VAL A 86 -2.53 -18.71 15.07
N ILE A 87 -3.47 -17.89 15.55
CA ILE A 87 -3.87 -17.85 16.95
C ILE A 87 -4.98 -18.88 17.17
N CYS A 88 -4.75 -19.79 18.11
CA CYS A 88 -5.59 -20.95 18.42
C CYS A 88 -6.15 -20.90 19.85
N ARG A 89 -6.25 -19.71 20.46
CA ARG A 89 -6.71 -19.55 21.86
C ARG A 89 -8.16 -20.00 22.06
N ASP A 90 -8.99 -19.80 21.04
CA ASP A 90 -10.42 -20.11 21.06
C ASP A 90 -10.80 -21.23 20.08
N SER A 91 -9.86 -21.70 19.25
CA SER A 91 -10.06 -22.70 18.19
C SER A 91 -9.09 -23.88 18.34
N ASP A 92 -9.31 -24.96 17.59
CA ASP A 92 -8.36 -26.08 17.58
C ASP A 92 -7.11 -25.72 16.79
N ALA A 93 -5.93 -26.04 17.33
CA ALA A 93 -4.68 -25.88 16.60
C ALA A 93 -4.63 -26.82 15.37
N PRO A 94 -4.06 -26.37 14.24
CA PRO A 94 -4.03 -27.14 13.00
C PRO A 94 -2.95 -28.24 13.05
N ILE A 95 -3.23 -29.33 13.78
CA ILE A 95 -2.27 -30.41 14.08
C ILE A 95 -1.68 -31.04 12.81
N ASP A 96 -2.48 -31.24 11.77
CA ASP A 96 -2.00 -31.85 10.53
C ASP A 96 -1.05 -30.93 9.76
N ALA A 97 -1.28 -29.61 9.79
CA ALA A 97 -0.37 -28.65 9.17
C ALA A 97 0.96 -28.53 9.95
N ILE A 98 0.90 -28.59 11.29
CA ILE A 98 2.11 -28.63 12.12
C ILE A 98 2.91 -29.90 11.82
N ALA A 99 2.23 -31.06 11.78
CA ALA A 99 2.84 -32.34 11.44
C ALA A 99 3.49 -32.35 10.05
N ALA A 100 2.82 -31.79 9.04
CA ALA A 100 3.34 -31.70 7.68
C ALA A 100 4.61 -30.83 7.61
N SER A 101 4.63 -29.69 8.31
CA SER A 101 5.80 -28.81 8.38
C SER A 101 6.98 -29.51 9.04
N VAL A 102 6.74 -30.12 10.21
CA VAL A 102 7.76 -30.88 10.94
C VAL A 102 8.31 -32.04 10.09
N ALA A 103 7.45 -32.77 9.37
CA ALA A 103 7.87 -33.84 8.47
C ALA A 103 8.70 -33.34 7.28
N ALA A 104 8.48 -32.10 6.83
CA ALA A 104 9.28 -31.45 5.80
C ALA A 104 10.64 -30.93 6.31
N GLY A 105 11.00 -31.21 7.56
CA GLY A 105 12.21 -30.70 8.20
C GLY A 105 12.14 -29.21 8.53
N GLN A 106 10.92 -28.67 8.70
CA GLN A 106 10.65 -27.27 9.03
C GLN A 106 9.97 -27.21 10.41
N PRO A 107 10.74 -27.05 11.50
CA PRO A 107 10.17 -26.94 12.84
C PRO A 107 9.20 -25.77 12.98
N VAL A 108 8.27 -25.91 13.91
CA VAL A 108 7.17 -24.95 14.09
C VAL A 108 7.22 -24.39 15.49
N LEU A 109 7.08 -23.07 15.63
CA LEU A 109 7.02 -22.42 16.94
C LEU A 109 5.59 -22.48 17.47
N LEU A 110 5.43 -22.97 18.69
CA LEU A 110 4.14 -23.17 19.35
C LEU A 110 4.05 -22.31 20.61
N GLU A 111 3.01 -21.51 20.73
CA GLU A 111 2.61 -20.89 22.00
C GLU A 111 1.81 -21.92 22.79
N VAL A 112 2.18 -22.11 24.04
CA VAL A 112 1.54 -23.02 24.99
C VAL A 112 1.29 -22.29 26.31
N ASP A 113 0.42 -22.86 27.13
CA ASP A 113 0.18 -22.39 28.49
C ASP A 113 1.25 -22.96 29.42
N TYR A 114 2.13 -22.10 29.92
CA TYR A 114 3.27 -22.49 30.75
C TYR A 114 2.83 -23.15 32.05
N SER A 115 1.69 -22.75 32.60
CA SER A 115 1.23 -23.11 33.93
C SER A 115 -0.28 -23.29 33.95
N PRO A 116 -0.84 -24.15 34.82
CA PRO A 116 -2.28 -24.34 34.96
C PRO A 116 -2.97 -23.22 35.76
N GLN A 117 -2.25 -22.15 36.11
CA GLN A 117 -2.81 -21.04 36.89
C GLN A 117 -3.82 -20.25 36.04
N SER A 118 -4.73 -19.54 36.73
CA SER A 118 -5.77 -18.77 36.06
C SER A 118 -5.18 -17.67 35.16
N GLY A 119 -5.68 -17.58 33.93
CA GLY A 119 -5.13 -16.76 32.86
C GLY A 119 -4.23 -17.59 31.93
N LEU A 120 -3.85 -17.04 30.77
CA LEU A 120 -2.90 -17.70 29.87
C LEU A 120 -1.48 -17.24 30.23
N GLN A 121 -0.61 -18.16 30.63
CA GLN A 121 0.82 -17.87 30.83
C GLN A 121 1.57 -18.23 29.55
N THR A 122 1.70 -17.27 28.64
CA THR A 122 2.26 -17.54 27.31
C THR A 122 3.71 -18.00 27.40
N HIS A 123 4.01 -19.16 26.80
CA HIS A 123 5.35 -19.66 26.61
C HIS A 123 5.53 -20.23 25.21
N TRP A 124 6.70 -20.01 24.61
CA TRP A 124 6.98 -20.42 23.24
C TRP A 124 7.99 -21.56 23.21
N VAL A 125 7.68 -22.61 22.46
CA VAL A 125 8.52 -23.80 22.28
C VAL A 125 8.66 -24.13 20.79
N VAL A 126 9.64 -24.94 20.40
CA VAL A 126 9.85 -25.36 19.01
C VAL A 126 9.48 -26.83 18.84
N ALA A 127 8.40 -27.14 18.12
CA ALA A 127 8.08 -28.51 17.74
C ALA A 127 8.95 -28.94 16.56
N TYR A 128 9.73 -30.00 16.74
CA TYR A 128 10.72 -30.45 15.75
C TYR A 128 10.52 -31.90 15.29
N LYS A 129 9.69 -32.68 15.98
CA LYS A 129 9.39 -34.08 15.60
C LYS A 129 8.00 -34.49 16.06
N LYS A 130 7.25 -35.22 15.21
CA LYS A 130 5.96 -35.81 15.57
C LYS A 130 6.18 -37.11 16.36
N LEU A 131 5.45 -37.28 17.46
CA LEU A 131 5.46 -38.48 18.30
C LEU A 131 4.03 -39.00 18.44
N GLY A 132 3.60 -39.85 17.50
CA GLY A 132 2.22 -40.37 17.49
C GLY A 132 1.18 -39.24 17.42
N LYS A 133 0.41 -39.06 18.50
CA LYS A 133 -0.59 -37.98 18.69
C LYS A 133 -0.04 -36.75 19.43
N ASP A 134 1.28 -36.63 19.57
CA ASP A 134 1.98 -35.57 20.28
C ASP A 134 3.15 -35.02 19.44
N PHE A 135 3.87 -34.02 19.96
CA PHE A 135 5.10 -33.48 19.41
C PHE A 135 6.23 -33.48 20.43
N LEU A 136 7.44 -33.76 19.95
CA LEU A 136 8.65 -33.44 20.69
C LEU A 136 9.03 -31.98 20.48
N VAL A 137 9.36 -31.31 21.57
CA VAL A 137 9.66 -29.87 21.58
C VAL A 137 11.03 -29.54 22.14
N LEU A 138 11.61 -28.45 21.65
CA LEU A 138 12.69 -27.74 22.31
C LEU A 138 12.09 -26.63 23.18
N ASP A 139 12.41 -26.65 24.46
CA ASP A 139 11.89 -25.72 25.46
C ASP A 139 12.97 -24.71 25.86
N PRO A 140 12.75 -23.39 25.64
CA PRO A 140 13.73 -22.38 26.01
C PRO A 140 13.76 -22.05 27.50
N TYR A 141 12.91 -22.62 28.34
CA TYR A 141 12.85 -22.25 29.76
C TYR A 141 13.96 -22.84 30.64
N PRO A 142 14.18 -24.17 30.73
CA PRO A 142 15.08 -24.74 31.74
C PRO A 142 16.53 -24.30 31.54
N TYR A 143 17.22 -24.00 32.64
CA TYR A 143 18.68 -23.86 32.69
C TYR A 143 19.25 -24.70 33.85
N PRO A 144 20.27 -25.55 33.63
CA PRO A 144 20.89 -25.88 32.35
C PRO A 144 19.89 -26.46 31.33
N VAL A 145 20.22 -26.38 30.04
CA VAL A 145 19.39 -26.96 28.98
C VAL A 145 19.26 -28.48 29.16
N GLU A 146 18.14 -29.04 28.74
CA GLU A 146 17.87 -30.48 28.85
C GLU A 146 18.47 -31.24 27.66
N ASP A 147 19.80 -31.28 27.58
CA ASP A 147 20.52 -31.97 26.52
C ASP A 147 20.23 -33.48 26.50
N GLY A 148 20.09 -34.02 25.28
CA GLY A 148 19.84 -35.45 25.05
C GLY A 148 18.46 -35.96 25.48
N LYS A 149 17.56 -35.09 25.97
CA LYS A 149 16.19 -35.47 26.35
C LYS A 149 15.17 -35.14 25.25
N ASP A 150 14.27 -36.09 25.03
CA ASP A 150 13.07 -35.92 24.23
C ASP A 150 11.95 -35.39 25.15
N ILE A 151 11.45 -34.19 24.86
CA ILE A 151 10.43 -33.52 25.67
C ILE A 151 9.09 -33.58 24.96
N SER A 152 8.13 -34.30 25.54
CA SER A 152 6.73 -34.34 25.10
C SER A 152 6.03 -33.01 25.41
N LEU A 153 5.37 -32.41 24.40
CA LEU A 153 4.57 -31.20 24.58
C LEU A 153 3.39 -31.48 25.51
N VAL A 154 2.63 -32.55 25.26
CA VAL A 154 1.45 -32.88 26.07
C VAL A 154 1.83 -33.14 27.51
N GLN A 155 2.88 -33.92 27.76
CA GLN A 155 3.32 -34.21 29.13
C GLN A 155 3.71 -32.95 29.90
N ARG A 156 4.31 -31.97 29.22
CA ARG A 156 4.85 -30.77 29.87
C ARG A 156 3.84 -29.62 30.00
N TYR A 157 3.02 -29.40 28.98
CA TYR A 157 2.22 -28.17 28.87
C TYR A 157 0.73 -28.42 28.59
N SER A 158 0.26 -29.67 28.49
CA SER A 158 -1.17 -29.88 28.24
C SER A 158 -2.04 -29.47 29.40
N HIS A 159 -1.55 -29.63 30.64
CA HIS A 159 -2.34 -29.51 31.85
C HIS A 159 -3.65 -30.32 31.79
N GLY A 160 -3.59 -31.51 31.14
CA GLY A 160 -4.74 -32.39 30.95
C GLY A 160 -5.63 -32.07 29.74
N LYS A 161 -5.32 -31.03 28.96
CA LYS A 161 -6.03 -30.69 27.71
C LYS A 161 -5.61 -31.62 26.57
N GLU A 162 -6.48 -31.77 25.56
CA GLU A 162 -6.08 -32.40 24.30
C GLU A 162 -4.99 -31.57 23.60
N LEU A 163 -4.08 -32.21 22.86
CA LEU A 163 -2.97 -31.53 22.17
C LEU A 163 -3.40 -30.28 21.38
N LYS A 164 -4.47 -30.39 20.60
CA LYS A 164 -5.02 -29.29 19.78
C LYS A 164 -5.54 -28.11 20.60
N ARG A 165 -5.84 -28.31 21.89
CA ARG A 165 -6.24 -27.29 22.87
C ARG A 165 -5.10 -26.87 23.79
N SER A 166 -3.97 -27.58 23.79
CA SER A 166 -2.75 -27.21 24.52
C SER A 166 -1.92 -26.15 23.78
N ILE A 167 -2.11 -26.05 22.46
CA ILE A 167 -1.43 -25.09 21.59
C ILE A 167 -2.34 -23.88 21.39
N THR A 168 -1.89 -22.70 21.82
CA THR A 168 -2.67 -21.46 21.80
C THR A 168 -2.29 -20.51 20.66
N ALA A 169 -1.13 -20.70 20.04
CA ALA A 169 -0.76 -20.04 18.79
C ALA A 169 0.36 -20.83 18.07
N VAL A 170 0.52 -20.58 16.78
CA VAL A 170 1.45 -21.31 15.92
C VAL A 170 2.11 -20.36 14.94
N VAL A 171 3.43 -20.40 14.84
CA VAL A 171 4.23 -19.59 13.91
C VAL A 171 5.04 -20.50 13.00
N TRP A 172 4.95 -20.26 11.69
CA TRP A 172 5.70 -21.00 10.68
C TRP A 172 6.76 -20.14 10.02
N TYR A 173 7.95 -20.71 9.91
CA TYR A 173 9.00 -20.25 9.00
C TYR A 173 9.24 -21.31 7.92
N ASP A 174 9.72 -20.85 6.78
CA ASP A 174 10.24 -21.67 5.70
C ASP A 174 11.71 -21.32 5.50
N VAL A 175 12.59 -22.17 6.01
CA VAL A 175 14.03 -21.99 5.95
C VAL A 175 14.62 -22.73 4.76
N GLN A 176 15.12 -21.95 3.80
CA GLN A 176 15.69 -22.44 2.54
C GLN A 176 17.14 -22.94 2.72
N PRO A 177 17.58 -23.95 1.95
CA PRO A 177 18.91 -24.53 2.06
C PRO A 177 20.05 -23.57 1.76
N GLU A 178 21.21 -23.90 2.33
CA GLU A 178 22.45 -23.18 2.08
C GLU A 178 22.94 -23.57 0.68
N ILE A 179 23.22 -22.56 -0.14
CA ILE A 179 23.78 -22.77 -1.47
C ILE A 179 25.24 -23.16 -1.24
N VAL A 180 25.55 -24.45 -1.34
CA VAL A 180 26.93 -24.93 -1.40
C VAL A 180 27.53 -24.42 -2.70
N ALA A 181 28.61 -23.64 -2.63
CA ALA A 181 29.33 -23.17 -3.80
C ALA A 181 29.82 -24.38 -4.63
N ALA A 182 29.46 -24.41 -5.91
CA ALA A 182 29.86 -25.40 -6.90
C ALA A 182 31.09 -24.86 -7.71
N PRO A 183 31.81 -25.74 -8.44
CA PRO A 183 33.19 -25.51 -8.88
C PRO A 183 33.31 -24.45 -9.98
N ASP A 184 34.56 -24.06 -10.30
CA ASP A 184 34.88 -22.99 -11.25
C ASP A 184 34.14 -23.13 -12.59
N PRO A 185 33.67 -22.01 -13.17
CA PRO A 185 32.83 -22.01 -14.35
C PRO A 185 33.51 -22.61 -15.59
N GLU A 186 32.77 -23.45 -16.32
CA GLU A 186 33.25 -24.09 -17.55
C GLU A 186 33.47 -23.03 -18.65
N PRO A 187 34.61 -23.04 -19.38
CA PRO A 187 34.82 -22.14 -20.52
C PRO A 187 33.72 -22.32 -21.57
N LEU A 188 33.20 -21.21 -22.11
CA LEU A 188 32.16 -21.26 -23.16
C LEU A 188 32.66 -22.00 -24.40
N ASP A 189 31.93 -23.03 -24.82
CA ASP A 189 32.20 -23.80 -26.04
C ASP A 189 31.62 -23.06 -27.26
N PRO A 190 32.44 -22.50 -28.16
CA PRO A 190 31.96 -21.71 -29.29
C PRO A 190 31.16 -22.52 -30.33
N SER A 191 31.10 -23.86 -30.20
CA SER A 191 30.30 -24.74 -31.07
C SER A 191 28.94 -25.13 -30.48
N ALA A 192 28.67 -24.77 -29.21
CA ALA A 192 27.44 -25.14 -28.53
C ALA A 192 26.30 -24.12 -28.72
N PHE A 193 25.05 -24.60 -28.65
CA PHE A 193 23.85 -23.77 -28.75
C PHE A 193 23.53 -23.13 -27.39
N TYR A 194 23.46 -21.80 -27.34
CA TYR A 194 23.20 -21.05 -26.11
C TYR A 194 21.90 -20.25 -26.18
N VAL A 195 21.27 -20.10 -25.01
CA VAL A 195 20.19 -19.15 -24.75
C VAL A 195 20.61 -18.20 -23.63
N GLN A 196 20.01 -17.02 -23.59
CA GLN A 196 20.32 -16.00 -22.59
C GLN A 196 19.08 -15.71 -21.76
N VAL A 197 19.24 -15.57 -20.45
CA VAL A 197 18.15 -15.16 -19.56
C VAL A 197 17.72 -13.74 -19.91
N VAL A 198 16.42 -13.52 -20.12
CA VAL A 198 15.88 -12.22 -20.52
C VAL A 198 16.24 -11.13 -19.50
N GLY A 199 16.46 -9.91 -19.99
CA GLY A 199 16.78 -8.75 -19.16
C GLY A 199 15.63 -8.33 -18.23
N GLY A 200 15.97 -7.70 -17.11
CA GLY A 200 14.99 -7.03 -16.23
C GLY A 200 14.27 -7.92 -15.23
N LEU A 201 14.69 -9.18 -15.05
CA LEU A 201 14.12 -10.05 -14.02
C LEU A 201 14.48 -9.55 -12.61
N ALA A 202 13.46 -9.38 -11.78
CA ALA A 202 13.63 -9.03 -10.37
C ALA A 202 14.41 -10.12 -9.63
N SER A 203 15.24 -9.71 -8.67
CA SER A 203 15.97 -10.63 -7.78
C SER A 203 15.00 -11.62 -7.12
N PRO A 204 15.33 -12.93 -7.08
CA PRO A 204 16.64 -13.53 -7.34
C PRO A 204 16.98 -13.89 -8.81
N GLY A 205 16.08 -13.74 -9.79
CA GLY A 205 16.32 -14.12 -11.20
C GLY A 205 15.54 -15.35 -11.67
N LEU A 206 15.95 -15.94 -12.80
CA LEU A 206 15.29 -17.10 -13.42
C LEU A 206 15.64 -18.40 -12.69
N ARG A 207 14.65 -19.22 -12.33
CA ARG A 207 14.89 -20.50 -11.66
C ARG A 207 15.43 -21.57 -12.61
N LEU A 208 16.59 -22.13 -12.28
CA LEU A 208 17.04 -23.44 -12.77
C LEU A 208 16.40 -24.54 -11.90
N ARG A 209 15.77 -25.53 -12.52
CA ARG A 209 14.90 -26.50 -11.83
C ARG A 209 15.28 -27.95 -12.07
N SER A 210 14.90 -28.81 -11.14
CA SER A 210 15.10 -30.27 -11.26
C SER A 210 14.21 -30.95 -12.30
N GLN A 211 13.08 -30.35 -12.67
CA GLN A 211 12.10 -30.87 -13.64
C GLN A 211 11.47 -29.72 -14.44
N PRO A 212 10.90 -29.98 -15.63
CA PRO A 212 10.22 -28.97 -16.46
C PRO A 212 8.81 -28.64 -15.92
N THR A 213 8.74 -28.16 -14.68
CA THR A 213 7.50 -27.73 -14.03
C THR A 213 7.77 -26.60 -13.03
N THR A 214 6.78 -25.74 -12.80
CA THR A 214 6.91 -24.62 -11.86
C THR A 214 6.90 -25.06 -10.38
N SER A 215 6.46 -26.29 -10.11
CA SER A 215 6.34 -26.87 -8.77
C SER A 215 7.57 -27.65 -8.29
N SER A 216 8.55 -27.91 -9.17
CA SER A 216 9.73 -28.70 -8.80
C SER A 216 10.73 -27.89 -7.99
N GLU A 217 11.71 -28.59 -7.42
CA GLU A 217 12.82 -27.99 -6.72
C GLU A 217 13.58 -27.01 -7.62
N THR A 218 14.07 -25.92 -7.01
CA THR A 218 14.93 -24.92 -7.63
C THR A 218 16.38 -25.26 -7.26
N TYR A 219 17.21 -25.52 -8.25
CA TYR A 219 18.65 -25.71 -8.08
C TYR A 219 19.39 -24.39 -7.98
N ALA A 220 19.02 -23.39 -8.79
CA ALA A 220 19.69 -22.10 -8.82
C ALA A 220 18.77 -20.98 -9.31
N TYR A 221 19.27 -19.75 -9.17
CA TYR A 221 18.66 -18.57 -9.78
C TYR A 221 19.67 -17.89 -10.70
N GLU A 222 19.31 -17.80 -11.96
CA GLU A 222 20.12 -17.22 -13.03
C GLU A 222 19.79 -15.74 -13.16
N ALA A 223 20.82 -14.90 -13.07
CA ALA A 223 20.66 -13.47 -13.24
C ALA A 223 20.20 -13.11 -14.68
N SER A 224 19.63 -11.92 -14.82
CA SER A 224 19.34 -11.35 -16.14
C SER A 224 20.60 -11.31 -16.98
N GLY A 225 20.52 -11.78 -18.22
CA GLY A 225 21.64 -11.83 -19.14
C GLY A 225 22.57 -13.03 -18.96
N THR A 226 22.36 -13.92 -17.99
CA THR A 226 23.14 -15.16 -17.86
C THR A 226 22.99 -16.02 -19.11
N ARG A 227 24.10 -16.55 -19.63
CA ARG A 227 24.11 -17.47 -20.77
C ARG A 227 24.02 -18.91 -20.28
N LEU A 228 23.08 -19.66 -20.84
CA LEU A 228 22.79 -21.04 -20.50
C LEU A 228 23.02 -21.90 -21.74
N ARG A 229 23.86 -22.93 -21.62
CA ARG A 229 24.09 -23.90 -22.69
C ARG A 229 22.86 -24.77 -22.80
N VAL A 230 22.27 -24.87 -23.98
CA VAL A 230 21.14 -25.76 -24.21
C VAL A 230 21.65 -27.19 -24.41
N LEU A 231 21.07 -28.14 -23.67
CA LEU A 231 21.45 -29.55 -23.72
C LEU A 231 20.60 -30.37 -24.71
N GLU A 232 19.52 -29.78 -25.22
CA GLU A 232 18.69 -30.33 -26.28
C GLU A 232 19.29 -30.01 -27.67
N THR A 233 18.96 -30.81 -28.69
CA THR A 233 19.33 -30.48 -30.08
C THR A 233 18.69 -29.17 -30.52
N GLU A 234 19.40 -28.34 -31.29
CA GLU A 234 18.93 -27.01 -31.71
C GLU A 234 17.53 -27.03 -32.38
N ASN A 235 17.24 -28.02 -33.23
CA ASN A 235 15.95 -28.15 -33.89
C ASN A 235 14.77 -28.42 -32.93
N VAL A 236 15.04 -28.97 -31.74
CA VAL A 236 14.03 -29.24 -30.69
C VAL A 236 13.92 -28.04 -29.74
N ALA A 237 15.03 -27.36 -29.47
CA ALA A 237 15.07 -26.23 -28.56
C ALA A 237 14.54 -24.93 -29.17
N ARG A 238 14.92 -24.61 -30.43
CA ARG A 238 14.56 -23.36 -31.11
C ARG A 238 13.06 -23.01 -31.05
N PRO A 239 12.12 -23.93 -31.30
CA PRO A 239 10.69 -23.63 -31.26
C PRO A 239 10.14 -23.34 -29.86
N LYS A 240 10.88 -23.64 -28.78
CA LYS A 240 10.46 -23.47 -27.39
C LYS A 240 10.87 -22.12 -26.79
N ILE A 241 11.95 -21.53 -27.28
CA ILE A 241 12.54 -20.28 -26.76
C ILE A 241 11.51 -19.16 -26.83
N GLY A 242 11.32 -18.44 -25.72
CA GLY A 242 10.34 -17.36 -25.60
C GLY A 242 8.87 -17.82 -25.47
N ILE A 243 8.57 -19.12 -25.54
CA ILE A 243 7.19 -19.63 -25.56
C ILE A 243 6.70 -20.02 -24.16
N TYR A 244 5.55 -19.48 -23.76
CA TYR A 244 4.92 -19.76 -22.48
C TYR A 244 4.58 -21.24 -22.32
N ASN A 245 4.83 -21.79 -21.13
CA ASN A 245 4.65 -23.20 -20.78
C ASN A 245 5.54 -24.20 -21.55
N GLN A 246 6.59 -23.72 -22.23
CA GLN A 246 7.66 -24.57 -22.75
C GLN A 246 8.89 -24.54 -21.83
N TRP A 247 9.66 -25.62 -21.85
CA TRP A 247 10.83 -25.80 -20.99
C TRP A 247 12.04 -26.17 -21.82
N LEU A 248 13.19 -25.64 -21.41
CA LEU A 248 14.47 -25.95 -22.02
C LEU A 248 15.36 -26.62 -20.98
N GLN A 249 15.91 -27.77 -21.35
CA GLN A 249 17.00 -28.38 -20.60
C GLN A 249 18.30 -27.63 -20.90
N VAL A 250 18.93 -27.11 -19.87
CA VAL A 250 20.11 -26.25 -19.98
C VAL A 250 21.16 -26.59 -18.93
N ARG A 251 22.39 -26.17 -19.18
CA ARG A 251 23.50 -26.10 -18.23
C ARG A 251 23.86 -24.63 -17.98
N ASP A 252 23.95 -24.25 -16.72
CA ASP A 252 24.36 -22.90 -16.33
C ASP A 252 25.90 -22.72 -16.33
N PRO A 253 26.43 -21.48 -16.17
CA PRO A 253 27.88 -21.24 -16.14
C PRO A 253 28.61 -21.98 -15.02
N GLU A 254 27.93 -22.29 -13.92
CA GLU A 254 28.45 -23.06 -12.78
C GLU A 254 28.42 -24.58 -13.01
N GLY A 255 28.04 -25.03 -14.20
CA GLY A 255 28.09 -26.44 -14.63
C GLY A 255 26.90 -27.29 -14.17
N ARG A 256 25.80 -26.68 -13.70
CA ARG A 256 24.61 -27.38 -13.20
C ARG A 256 23.61 -27.63 -14.32
N ASP A 257 23.18 -28.88 -14.46
CA ASP A 257 22.13 -29.28 -15.41
C ASP A 257 20.74 -29.12 -14.79
N GLY A 258 19.81 -28.52 -15.54
CA GLY A 258 18.44 -28.39 -15.09
C GLY A 258 17.50 -27.90 -16.18
N TYR A 259 16.30 -27.53 -15.78
CA TYR A 259 15.27 -26.99 -16.66
C TYR A 259 14.99 -25.53 -16.33
N VAL A 260 14.95 -24.70 -17.35
CA VAL A 260 14.48 -23.32 -17.25
C VAL A 260 13.19 -23.14 -18.03
N ALA A 261 12.36 -22.21 -17.55
CA ALA A 261 11.17 -21.79 -18.24
C ALA A 261 11.57 -21.08 -19.54
N ALA A 262 11.19 -21.64 -20.68
CA ALA A 262 11.68 -21.18 -21.98
C ALA A 262 11.19 -19.75 -22.31
N TRP A 263 10.10 -19.30 -21.70
CA TRP A 263 9.57 -17.92 -21.83
C TRP A 263 10.35 -16.85 -21.06
N TYR A 264 11.41 -17.22 -20.36
CA TYR A 264 12.33 -16.29 -19.70
C TYR A 264 13.75 -16.38 -20.26
N VAL A 265 13.92 -17.01 -21.44
CA VAL A 265 15.19 -17.01 -22.16
C VAL A 265 14.98 -16.61 -23.61
N GLU A 266 16.00 -15.98 -24.20
CA GLU A 266 16.06 -15.52 -25.58
C GLU A 266 17.27 -16.13 -26.32
N PHE A 267 17.25 -16.08 -27.66
CA PHE A 267 18.34 -16.64 -28.47
C PHE A 267 19.61 -15.79 -28.34
N SER A 268 20.75 -16.43 -28.03
CA SER A 268 22.05 -15.76 -27.93
C SER A 268 22.89 -16.08 -29.16
N SER A 269 22.98 -15.16 -30.13
CA SER A 269 23.85 -15.34 -31.29
C SER A 269 25.27 -14.87 -31.00
N VAL A 270 26.22 -15.79 -30.89
CA VAL A 270 27.62 -15.50 -31.17
C VAL A 270 28.19 -16.65 -31.99
N ALA A 271 28.40 -16.42 -33.28
CA ALA A 271 29.38 -17.17 -34.07
C ALA A 271 30.65 -16.30 -34.18
N PRO A 272 31.86 -16.90 -34.25
CA PRO A 272 33.11 -16.16 -34.20
C PRO A 272 33.47 -15.60 -35.58
N THR A 273 33.74 -14.30 -35.67
CA THR A 273 34.42 -13.70 -36.83
C THR A 273 35.86 -13.32 -36.48
N PRO A 274 36.87 -13.73 -37.28
CA PRO A 274 38.28 -13.39 -37.08
C PRO A 274 38.53 -11.89 -37.34
N PRO A 275 39.65 -11.31 -36.85
CA PRO A 275 39.83 -9.87 -36.81
C PRO A 275 40.20 -9.35 -38.21
N VAL A 276 39.46 -8.36 -38.71
CA VAL A 276 39.90 -7.55 -39.86
C VAL A 276 39.78 -6.07 -39.50
N VAL A 277 40.89 -5.41 -39.81
CA VAL A 277 41.32 -4.02 -39.63
C VAL A 277 40.29 -2.97 -40.07
N GLU A 278 40.23 -1.90 -39.28
CA GLU A 278 39.44 -0.67 -39.45
C GLU A 278 39.98 0.21 -40.61
N PRO A 279 39.08 0.91 -41.33
CA PRO A 279 39.22 2.37 -41.39
C PRO A 279 37.89 3.15 -41.21
N GLU A 280 38.01 4.35 -40.61
CA GLU A 280 37.03 5.44 -40.50
C GLU A 280 36.61 6.04 -41.88
N PRO A 281 35.75 7.10 -41.93
CA PRO A 281 34.37 7.21 -41.46
C PRO A 281 33.46 7.74 -42.59
N ASP A 282 32.29 7.13 -42.87
CA ASP A 282 31.17 7.91 -43.40
C ASP A 282 29.82 7.18 -43.34
N GLU A 283 28.81 7.98 -43.02
CA GLU A 283 27.35 7.77 -43.02
C GLU A 283 26.82 6.53 -42.29
N GLN A 284 26.33 6.76 -41.06
CA GLN A 284 25.39 5.86 -40.37
C GLN A 284 24.24 5.43 -41.31
N PRO A 285 24.11 4.13 -41.66
CA PRO A 285 22.83 3.59 -42.07
C PRO A 285 22.00 3.44 -40.80
N THR A 286 20.88 4.14 -40.77
CA THR A 286 19.86 4.08 -39.74
C THR A 286 19.60 2.63 -39.31
N LEU A 287 19.68 2.37 -37.99
CA LEU A 287 19.23 1.12 -37.41
C LEU A 287 17.82 0.78 -37.94
N PRO A 288 17.53 -0.49 -38.25
CA PRO A 288 16.20 -0.88 -38.68
C PRO A 288 15.21 -0.45 -37.60
N THR A 289 14.28 0.41 -38.03
CA THR A 289 13.16 0.89 -37.24
C THR A 289 12.49 -0.32 -36.57
N PRO A 290 12.07 -0.22 -35.29
CA PRO A 290 11.18 -1.22 -34.72
C PRO A 290 10.03 -1.48 -35.72
N PRO A 291 9.50 -2.72 -35.76
CA PRO A 291 8.38 -3.03 -36.65
C PRO A 291 7.35 -1.90 -36.50
N PRO A 292 6.83 -1.35 -37.62
CA PRO A 292 6.05 -0.12 -37.57
C PRO A 292 4.95 -0.30 -36.53
N ALA A 293 4.70 0.76 -35.76
CA ALA A 293 3.53 0.88 -34.92
C ALA A 293 2.38 0.20 -35.67
N THR A 294 1.84 -0.90 -35.12
CA THR A 294 0.56 -1.42 -35.60
C THR A 294 -0.32 -0.20 -35.72
N ASN A 295 -0.74 0.17 -36.94
CA ASN A 295 -1.44 1.43 -37.19
C ASN A 295 -2.57 1.56 -36.16
N ILE A 296 -2.34 2.29 -35.06
CA ILE A 296 -3.31 2.43 -34.00
C ILE A 296 -4.35 3.33 -34.61
N VAL A 297 -5.46 2.72 -35.05
CA VAL A 297 -6.51 3.48 -35.70
C VAL A 297 -7.20 4.29 -34.62
N ARG A 298 -6.95 5.60 -34.62
CA ARG A 298 -7.65 6.55 -33.78
C ARG A 298 -8.77 7.23 -34.57
N VAL A 299 -9.93 7.35 -33.94
CA VAL A 299 -11.14 8.00 -34.48
C VAL A 299 -11.38 9.39 -33.87
N LYS A 300 -10.55 9.80 -32.91
CA LYS A 300 -10.56 11.13 -32.29
C LYS A 300 -9.13 11.62 -32.12
N LYS A 301 -8.98 12.95 -32.07
CA LYS A 301 -7.74 13.62 -31.72
C LYS A 301 -7.26 13.13 -30.35
N SER A 302 -5.96 12.92 -30.19
CA SER A 302 -5.36 12.61 -28.90
C SER A 302 -4.71 13.84 -28.30
N VAL A 303 -4.67 13.91 -26.98
CA VAL A 303 -3.79 14.84 -26.25
C VAL A 303 -2.31 14.50 -26.43
N GLY A 304 -2.01 13.27 -26.90
CA GLY A 304 -0.67 12.79 -27.23
C GLY A 304 -0.21 13.09 -28.66
N ASP A 305 -1.07 13.63 -29.53
CA ASP A 305 -0.70 13.92 -30.92
C ASP A 305 0.49 14.91 -30.97
N GLY A 306 1.59 14.52 -31.61
CA GLY A 306 2.83 15.32 -31.68
C GLY A 306 3.79 15.11 -30.50
N LEU A 307 3.50 14.19 -29.58
CA LEU A 307 4.36 13.86 -28.42
C LEU A 307 5.07 12.50 -28.56
N GLU A 308 5.12 11.93 -29.75
CA GLU A 308 5.62 10.58 -30.01
C GLU A 308 7.10 10.43 -29.60
N ASN A 309 7.89 11.49 -29.80
CA ASN A 309 9.32 11.53 -29.54
C ASN A 309 9.69 12.10 -28.15
N VAL A 310 8.72 12.51 -27.33
CA VAL A 310 8.99 13.05 -25.99
C VAL A 310 9.40 11.91 -25.06
N ALA A 311 10.55 11.99 -24.39
CA ALA A 311 11.00 10.97 -23.45
C ALA A 311 9.97 10.70 -22.33
N LEU A 312 9.80 9.43 -21.95
CA LEU A 312 8.97 9.04 -20.80
C LEU A 312 9.54 9.60 -19.48
N PRO A 313 10.78 9.25 -19.07
CA PRO A 313 11.29 9.63 -17.76
C PRO A 313 11.58 11.13 -17.65
N ALA A 314 11.58 11.64 -16.42
CA ALA A 314 12.17 12.94 -16.13
C ALA A 314 13.67 12.94 -16.46
N THR A 315 14.18 14.08 -16.95
CA THR A 315 15.61 14.30 -17.11
C THR A 315 16.32 14.11 -15.77
N GLU A 316 17.59 13.68 -15.78
CA GLU A 316 18.34 13.39 -14.55
C GLU A 316 18.33 14.56 -13.56
N SER A 317 18.50 15.78 -14.05
CA SER A 317 18.48 17.02 -13.25
C SER A 317 17.13 17.34 -12.60
N LYS A 318 16.04 16.71 -13.07
CA LYS A 318 14.69 16.91 -12.54
C LYS A 318 14.20 15.74 -11.71
N ARG A 319 14.98 14.67 -11.55
CA ARG A 319 14.55 13.50 -10.77
C ARG A 319 14.37 13.87 -9.29
N LEU A 320 13.34 13.29 -8.69
CA LEU A 320 12.98 13.49 -7.29
C LEU A 320 13.48 12.32 -6.45
N THR A 321 13.98 12.62 -5.26
CA THR A 321 14.43 11.63 -4.27
C THR A 321 13.86 12.00 -2.90
N THR A 322 13.44 11.01 -2.11
CA THR A 322 12.99 11.27 -0.73
C THR A 322 14.18 11.54 0.19
N LYS A 323 13.95 12.30 1.25
CA LYS A 323 14.92 12.55 2.34
C LYS A 323 14.37 11.96 3.64
N PRO A 324 15.22 11.64 4.64
CA PRO A 324 14.77 11.08 5.92
C PRO A 324 13.68 11.89 6.64
N SER A 325 13.64 13.22 6.45
CA SER A 325 12.63 14.11 7.03
C SER A 325 11.25 14.04 6.36
N ILE A 326 11.18 13.58 5.11
CA ILE A 326 9.97 13.50 4.28
C ILE A 326 9.91 12.17 3.52
N ASP A 327 10.07 11.05 4.24
CA ASP A 327 10.09 9.69 3.67
C ASP A 327 8.81 8.90 4.01
N SER A 328 7.68 9.30 3.42
CA SER A 328 6.42 8.54 3.51
C SER A 328 6.16 7.71 2.24
N PRO A 329 5.29 6.67 2.30
CA PRO A 329 4.90 5.92 1.12
C PRO A 329 4.38 6.81 -0.02
N THR A 330 3.62 7.86 0.30
CA THR A 330 3.07 8.81 -0.69
C THR A 330 4.17 9.63 -1.37
N HIS A 331 5.20 10.04 -0.63
CA HIS A 331 6.35 10.75 -1.20
C HIS A 331 7.14 9.86 -2.15
N ARG A 332 7.45 8.62 -1.73
CA ARG A 332 8.15 7.65 -2.59
C ARG A 332 7.37 7.36 -3.87
N LEU A 333 6.06 7.21 -3.77
CA LEU A 333 5.17 6.99 -4.91
C LEU A 333 5.18 8.19 -5.89
N ALA A 334 5.03 9.41 -5.37
CA ALA A 334 5.06 10.62 -6.20
C ALA A 334 6.41 10.81 -6.90
N ALA A 335 7.52 10.54 -6.21
CA ALA A 335 8.86 10.58 -6.77
C ALA A 335 9.06 9.52 -7.86
N ASP A 336 8.62 8.29 -7.62
CA ASP A 336 8.73 7.18 -8.58
C ASP A 336 7.96 7.48 -9.89
N ILE A 337 6.70 7.89 -9.77
CA ILE A 337 5.85 8.26 -10.92
C ILE A 337 6.50 9.39 -11.72
N TRP A 338 6.99 10.42 -11.03
CA TRP A 338 7.68 11.52 -11.70
C TRP A 338 8.96 11.08 -12.39
N ASN A 339 9.78 10.24 -11.75
CA ASN A 339 11.03 9.80 -12.32
C ASN A 339 10.82 8.94 -13.57
N ARG A 340 9.80 8.07 -13.55
CA ARG A 340 9.45 7.20 -14.69
C ARG A 340 8.74 7.93 -15.82
N PHE A 341 7.91 8.94 -15.52
CA PHE A 341 6.99 9.53 -16.51
C PHE A 341 7.07 11.05 -16.65
N GLY A 342 7.92 11.73 -15.87
CA GLY A 342 7.94 13.19 -15.77
C GLY A 342 8.20 13.93 -17.09
N GLY A 343 8.94 13.34 -18.03
CA GLY A 343 9.15 13.93 -19.35
C GLY A 343 7.85 14.01 -20.14
N LEU A 344 7.12 12.90 -20.21
CA LEU A 344 5.82 12.85 -20.89
C LEU A 344 4.74 13.62 -20.11
N LEU A 345 4.72 13.52 -18.77
CA LEU A 345 3.77 14.24 -17.93
C LEU A 345 3.95 15.76 -18.05
N GLU A 346 5.18 16.29 -18.15
CA GLU A 346 5.40 17.72 -18.41
C GLU A 346 4.81 18.15 -19.76
N ALA A 347 4.97 17.35 -20.81
CA ALA A 347 4.45 17.67 -22.13
C ALA A 347 2.91 17.64 -22.15
N LEU A 348 2.30 16.59 -21.58
CA LEU A 348 0.84 16.47 -21.46
C LEU A 348 0.24 17.58 -20.58
N SER A 349 0.92 17.94 -19.49
CA SER A 349 0.55 19.08 -18.64
C SER A 349 0.48 20.38 -19.43
N LYS A 350 1.43 20.64 -20.35
CA LYS A 350 1.39 21.83 -21.23
C LYS A 350 0.21 21.79 -22.20
N VAL A 351 -0.07 20.63 -22.81
CA VAL A 351 -1.22 20.45 -23.72
C VAL A 351 -2.53 20.75 -23.01
N LEU A 352 -2.68 20.27 -21.77
CA LEU A 352 -3.92 20.42 -20.98
C LEU A 352 -3.97 21.70 -20.13
N GLY A 353 -2.88 22.47 -20.04
CA GLY A 353 -2.79 23.64 -19.18
C GLY A 353 -2.88 23.33 -17.68
N ILE A 354 -2.46 22.14 -17.26
CA ILE A 354 -2.44 21.72 -15.84
C ILE A 354 -1.00 21.65 -15.33
N GLU A 355 -0.82 21.67 -14.01
CA GLU A 355 0.52 21.50 -13.43
C GLU A 355 1.02 20.06 -13.53
N PRO A 356 2.34 19.85 -13.67
CA PRO A 356 2.92 18.51 -13.60
C PRO A 356 2.66 17.79 -12.27
N SER A 357 2.57 18.54 -11.17
CA SER A 357 2.17 18.04 -9.85
C SER A 357 0.76 17.44 -9.86
N VAL A 358 -0.18 18.06 -10.57
CA VAL A 358 -1.55 17.59 -10.75
C VAL A 358 -1.58 16.32 -11.62
N ALA A 359 -0.78 16.29 -12.69
CA ALA A 359 -0.64 15.11 -13.55
C ALA A 359 -0.09 13.89 -12.78
N VAL A 360 0.96 14.09 -11.97
CA VAL A 360 1.51 13.03 -11.08
C VAL A 360 0.47 12.59 -10.05
N ALA A 361 -0.17 13.55 -9.38
CA ALA A 361 -1.11 13.27 -8.30
C ALA A 361 -2.36 12.49 -8.74
N THR A 362 -2.86 12.79 -9.93
CA THR A 362 -4.02 12.09 -10.51
C THR A 362 -3.67 10.66 -10.92
N LEU A 363 -2.49 10.43 -11.49
CA LEU A 363 -2.01 9.09 -11.85
C LEU A 363 -1.68 8.22 -10.61
N ALA A 364 -1.22 8.84 -9.51
CA ALA A 364 -0.81 8.13 -8.30
C ALA A 364 -1.95 7.41 -7.56
N VAL A 365 -3.18 7.91 -7.67
CA VAL A 365 -4.33 7.42 -6.90
C VAL A 365 -4.95 6.15 -7.48
N GLU A 366 -4.61 5.78 -8.72
CA GLU A 366 -5.15 4.61 -9.42
C GLU A 366 -4.40 3.32 -9.01
N SER A 367 -3.53 2.77 -9.87
CA SER A 367 -2.77 1.54 -9.57
C SER A 367 -1.49 1.76 -8.74
N GLY A 368 -1.29 2.96 -8.19
CA GLY A 368 0.05 3.39 -7.76
C GLY A 368 1.00 3.60 -8.93
N GLY A 369 0.48 3.87 -10.13
CA GLY A 369 1.27 4.16 -11.34
C GLY A 369 1.99 2.95 -11.95
N GLN A 370 1.62 1.71 -11.61
CA GLN A 370 2.22 0.52 -12.21
C GLN A 370 1.48 0.11 -13.49
N ALA A 371 2.18 0.06 -14.61
CA ALA A 371 1.59 -0.27 -15.90
C ALA A 371 1.56 -1.78 -16.20
N PHE A 372 2.63 -2.47 -15.80
CA PHE A 372 2.87 -3.87 -16.10
C PHE A 372 3.17 -4.66 -14.83
N GLY A 373 2.72 -5.91 -14.81
CA GLY A 373 3.08 -6.87 -13.78
C GLY A 373 4.52 -7.39 -13.97
N PRO A 374 5.03 -8.16 -12.99
CA PRO A 374 6.38 -8.73 -13.05
C PRO A 374 6.57 -9.71 -14.22
N ASP A 375 5.49 -10.20 -14.83
CA ASP A 375 5.47 -11.09 -15.99
C ASP A 375 5.43 -10.33 -17.32
N GLY A 376 5.61 -9.00 -17.29
CA GLY A 376 5.61 -8.13 -18.47
C GLY A 376 4.22 -7.88 -19.07
N ARG A 377 3.17 -8.50 -18.53
CA ARG A 377 1.79 -8.26 -18.99
C ARG A 377 1.22 -7.04 -18.31
N MET A 378 0.38 -6.31 -19.05
CA MET A 378 -0.33 -5.16 -18.51
C MET A 378 -1.11 -5.54 -17.23
N LEU A 379 -1.14 -4.64 -16.24
CA LEU A 379 -2.01 -4.86 -15.09
C LEU A 379 -3.48 -4.77 -15.52
N ILE A 380 -4.28 -5.77 -15.16
CA ILE A 380 -5.71 -5.80 -15.46
C ILE A 380 -6.54 -6.11 -14.23
N ARG A 381 -7.81 -5.72 -14.25
CA ARG A 381 -8.84 -6.26 -13.35
C ARG A 381 -10.06 -6.64 -14.17
N PHE A 382 -10.48 -7.90 -14.09
CA PHE A 382 -11.61 -8.43 -14.83
C PHE A 382 -12.91 -8.30 -14.05
N GLU A 383 -13.85 -7.54 -14.60
CA GLU A 383 -15.16 -7.26 -13.99
C GLU A 383 -16.21 -8.22 -14.58
N ASN A 384 -16.47 -9.35 -13.91
CA ASN A 384 -17.35 -10.38 -14.47
C ASN A 384 -18.81 -9.90 -14.66
N HIS A 385 -19.27 -8.94 -13.86
CA HIS A 385 -20.57 -8.30 -14.00
C HIS A 385 -20.63 -7.36 -15.22
N VAL A 386 -19.50 -6.75 -15.60
CA VAL A 386 -19.39 -6.02 -16.88
C VAL A 386 -19.41 -7.03 -18.03
N PHE A 387 -18.73 -8.17 -17.89
CA PHE A 387 -18.80 -9.25 -18.89
C PHE A 387 -20.21 -9.81 -19.05
N TYR A 388 -21.00 -9.85 -17.97
CA TYR A 388 -22.43 -10.11 -18.06
C TYR A 388 -23.14 -9.06 -18.92
N ASN A 389 -22.94 -7.78 -18.64
CA ASN A 389 -23.59 -6.70 -19.41
C ASN A 389 -23.19 -6.68 -20.90
N GLN A 390 -21.95 -7.05 -21.22
CA GLN A 390 -21.43 -7.07 -22.60
C GLN A 390 -21.84 -8.34 -23.36
N TRP A 391 -21.83 -9.50 -22.70
CA TRP A 391 -22.05 -10.80 -23.35
C TRP A 391 -23.03 -11.70 -22.60
N GLY A 392 -22.89 -11.83 -21.28
CA GLY A 392 -23.65 -12.79 -20.47
C GLY A 392 -25.17 -12.57 -20.45
N LYS A 393 -25.66 -11.34 -20.55
CA LYS A 393 -27.10 -11.00 -20.57
C LYS A 393 -27.85 -11.66 -21.74
N ASN A 394 -27.14 -11.86 -22.85
CA ASN A 394 -27.63 -12.53 -24.06
C ASN A 394 -27.23 -14.01 -24.11
N ASN A 395 -26.44 -14.49 -23.14
CA ASN A 395 -25.89 -15.85 -23.07
C ASN A 395 -26.03 -16.43 -21.65
N GLN A 396 -27.16 -16.17 -20.98
CA GLN A 396 -27.31 -16.33 -19.53
C GLN A 396 -26.99 -17.74 -19.04
N ALA A 397 -27.47 -18.76 -19.74
CA ALA A 397 -27.19 -20.16 -19.40
C ALA A 397 -25.69 -20.48 -19.44
N LYS A 398 -24.98 -20.01 -20.48
CA LYS A 398 -23.53 -20.22 -20.63
C LYS A 398 -22.73 -19.36 -19.65
N PHE A 399 -23.19 -18.14 -19.36
CA PHE A 399 -22.59 -17.31 -18.33
C PHE A 399 -22.68 -17.96 -16.94
N ALA A 400 -23.87 -18.42 -16.54
CA ALA A 400 -24.10 -19.04 -15.23
C ALA A 400 -23.34 -20.36 -15.03
N GLN A 401 -22.91 -21.02 -16.12
CA GLN A 401 -22.01 -22.16 -16.04
C GLN A 401 -20.62 -21.78 -15.52
N HIS A 402 -20.14 -20.57 -15.80
CA HIS A 402 -18.76 -20.19 -15.59
C HIS A 402 -18.56 -19.00 -14.66
N PHE A 403 -19.57 -18.17 -14.43
CA PHE A 403 -19.44 -16.93 -13.67
C PHE A 403 -20.62 -16.72 -12.74
N THR A 404 -20.35 -16.10 -11.60
CA THR A 404 -21.38 -15.56 -10.70
C THR A 404 -20.85 -14.33 -9.99
N TYR A 405 -21.77 -13.45 -9.58
CA TYR A 405 -21.50 -12.22 -8.85
C TYR A 405 -22.69 -11.90 -7.95
N ASN A 406 -22.51 -10.99 -6.99
CA ASN A 406 -23.59 -10.55 -6.13
C ASN A 406 -24.53 -9.59 -6.90
N SER A 407 -25.73 -10.03 -7.25
CA SER A 407 -26.68 -9.20 -8.01
C SER A 407 -27.14 -7.95 -7.25
N GLY A 408 -27.11 -7.94 -5.91
CA GLY A 408 -27.44 -6.77 -5.10
C GLY A 408 -26.31 -5.74 -5.02
N GLN A 409 -25.07 -6.16 -5.25
CA GLN A 409 -23.87 -5.31 -5.35
C GLN A 409 -22.97 -5.86 -6.46
N PRO A 410 -23.26 -5.56 -7.74
CA PRO A 410 -22.65 -6.24 -8.89
C PRO A 410 -21.12 -6.23 -8.95
N TRP A 411 -20.48 -5.24 -8.31
CA TRP A 411 -19.03 -5.13 -8.18
C TRP A 411 -18.41 -6.02 -7.07
N THR A 412 -19.16 -6.96 -6.50
CA THR A 412 -18.71 -7.87 -5.44
C THR A 412 -19.13 -9.31 -5.70
N GLY A 413 -18.50 -10.27 -5.02
CA GLY A 413 -18.87 -11.69 -5.09
C GLY A 413 -18.46 -12.37 -6.39
N HIS A 414 -17.47 -11.80 -7.10
CA HIS A 414 -16.95 -12.26 -8.38
C HIS A 414 -16.29 -13.62 -8.24
N LYS A 415 -16.95 -14.63 -8.79
CA LYS A 415 -16.44 -15.99 -8.86
C LYS A 415 -16.49 -16.49 -10.28
N TRP A 416 -15.60 -17.42 -10.59
CA TRP A 416 -15.60 -18.10 -11.88
C TRP A 416 -15.21 -19.58 -11.74
N ARG A 417 -15.40 -20.37 -12.79
CA ARG A 417 -14.92 -21.75 -12.89
C ARG A 417 -14.73 -22.17 -14.36
N PRO A 418 -13.71 -23.00 -14.66
CA PRO A 418 -13.42 -23.38 -16.05
C PRO A 418 -14.43 -24.38 -16.63
N ALA A 419 -15.11 -25.16 -15.78
CA ALA A 419 -16.17 -26.08 -16.18
C ALA A 419 -17.37 -26.02 -15.23
N ALA A 420 -18.58 -26.29 -15.76
CA ALA A 420 -19.83 -26.16 -15.02
C ALA A 420 -19.98 -27.13 -13.83
N ASN A 421 -19.20 -28.22 -13.81
CA ASN A 421 -19.17 -29.19 -12.73
C ASN A 421 -18.06 -28.92 -11.71
N GLU A 422 -17.20 -27.92 -11.93
CA GLU A 422 -16.16 -27.57 -10.98
C GLU A 422 -16.67 -26.64 -9.87
N ALA A 423 -15.91 -26.61 -8.77
CA ALA A 423 -16.13 -25.67 -7.68
C ALA A 423 -15.86 -24.23 -8.13
N TRP A 424 -16.64 -23.29 -7.60
CA TRP A 424 -16.41 -21.87 -7.78
C TRP A 424 -15.06 -21.44 -7.22
N ARG A 425 -14.31 -20.67 -8.00
CA ARG A 425 -13.01 -20.11 -7.63
C ARG A 425 -13.13 -18.60 -7.42
N PRO A 426 -12.49 -18.05 -6.38
CA PRO A 426 -11.75 -18.75 -5.33
C PRO A 426 -12.68 -19.35 -4.28
N THR A 427 -12.26 -20.47 -3.67
CA THR A 427 -13.05 -21.16 -2.63
C THR A 427 -12.87 -20.53 -1.23
N ALA A 428 -11.74 -19.87 -0.99
CA ALA A 428 -11.35 -19.33 0.32
C ALA A 428 -11.31 -17.80 0.39
N LEU A 429 -11.67 -17.10 -0.68
CA LEU A 429 -11.72 -15.64 -0.72
C LEU A 429 -13.10 -15.19 -1.19
N ALA A 430 -13.44 -13.94 -0.89
CA ALA A 430 -14.68 -13.34 -1.38
C ALA A 430 -14.71 -13.33 -2.92
N ASP A 431 -13.61 -12.86 -3.54
CA ASP A 431 -13.46 -12.64 -4.98
C ASP A 431 -12.08 -13.10 -5.50
N PHE A 432 -11.96 -13.37 -6.81
CA PHE A 432 -10.66 -13.73 -7.44
C PHE A 432 -9.67 -12.54 -7.54
N HIS A 433 -10.14 -11.34 -7.21
CA HIS A 433 -9.34 -10.11 -7.25
C HIS A 433 -8.12 -10.14 -6.31
N GLY A 434 -7.13 -9.31 -6.63
CA GLY A 434 -5.91 -9.15 -5.85
C GLY A 434 -4.73 -10.04 -6.29
N SER A 435 -4.87 -10.75 -7.41
CA SER A 435 -3.79 -11.55 -8.01
C SER A 435 -3.84 -11.44 -9.53
N GLN A 436 -2.85 -10.77 -10.14
CA GLN A 436 -2.79 -10.58 -11.59
C GLN A 436 -2.83 -11.90 -12.37
N SER A 437 -2.22 -12.97 -11.87
CA SER A 437 -2.32 -14.29 -12.50
C SER A 437 -3.75 -14.80 -12.59
N ARG A 438 -4.59 -14.56 -11.57
CA ARG A 438 -6.00 -14.96 -11.56
C ARG A 438 -6.85 -14.06 -12.44
N GLU A 439 -6.56 -12.76 -12.45
CA GLU A 439 -7.20 -11.77 -13.35
C GLU A 439 -6.97 -12.16 -14.82
N TRP A 440 -5.73 -12.50 -15.18
CA TRP A 440 -5.39 -12.96 -16.52
C TRP A 440 -5.97 -14.33 -16.87
N GLU A 441 -6.03 -15.26 -15.90
CA GLU A 441 -6.66 -16.58 -16.11
C GLU A 441 -8.13 -16.44 -16.48
N VAL A 442 -8.91 -15.68 -15.68
CA VAL A 442 -10.33 -15.45 -15.95
C VAL A 442 -10.55 -14.62 -17.22
N PHE A 443 -9.66 -13.67 -17.52
CA PHE A 443 -9.69 -12.90 -18.76
C PHE A 443 -9.47 -13.77 -19.99
N HIS A 444 -8.44 -14.62 -20.01
CA HIS A 444 -8.18 -15.53 -21.14
C HIS A 444 -9.32 -16.50 -21.38
N PHE A 445 -9.87 -17.07 -20.30
CA PHE A 445 -11.07 -17.90 -20.39
C PHE A 445 -12.24 -17.12 -21.00
N SER A 446 -12.50 -15.91 -20.51
CA SER A 446 -13.58 -15.05 -21.02
C SER A 446 -13.36 -14.65 -22.48
N ALA A 447 -12.12 -14.38 -22.89
CA ALA A 447 -11.76 -14.04 -24.26
C ALA A 447 -11.98 -15.22 -25.22
N SER A 448 -11.82 -16.47 -24.74
CA SER A 448 -12.19 -17.67 -25.51
C SER A 448 -13.70 -17.79 -25.75
N LEU A 449 -14.53 -17.18 -24.90
CA LEU A 449 -15.99 -17.12 -25.07
C LEU A 449 -16.41 -15.97 -25.98
N ASN A 450 -15.84 -14.78 -25.74
CA ASN A 450 -16.04 -13.60 -26.57
C ASN A 450 -14.92 -12.57 -26.32
N ASP A 451 -14.00 -12.45 -27.28
CA ASP A 451 -12.82 -11.60 -27.18
C ASP A 451 -13.14 -10.12 -26.91
N THR A 452 -14.00 -9.51 -27.74
CA THR A 452 -14.39 -8.10 -27.63
C THR A 452 -15.04 -7.80 -26.28
N ALA A 453 -16.01 -8.62 -25.86
CA ALA A 453 -16.69 -8.42 -24.58
C ALA A 453 -15.73 -8.60 -23.39
N ALA A 454 -14.80 -9.56 -23.46
CA ALA A 454 -13.80 -9.76 -22.41
C ALA A 454 -12.89 -8.54 -22.28
N LYS A 455 -12.38 -8.00 -23.40
CA LYS A 455 -11.56 -6.79 -23.41
C LYS A 455 -12.34 -5.55 -22.95
N MET A 456 -13.63 -5.42 -23.28
CA MET A 456 -14.49 -4.35 -22.75
C MET A 456 -14.69 -4.45 -21.23
N SER A 457 -14.46 -5.63 -20.64
CA SER A 457 -14.76 -5.94 -19.24
C SER A 457 -13.54 -5.95 -18.33
N ILE A 458 -12.39 -5.47 -18.81
CA ILE A 458 -11.20 -5.27 -17.96
C ILE A 458 -10.89 -3.79 -17.79
N SER A 459 -10.44 -3.39 -16.60
CA SER A 459 -9.63 -2.18 -16.45
C SER A 459 -8.21 -2.49 -16.90
N MET A 460 -7.53 -1.51 -17.50
CA MET A 460 -6.25 -1.72 -18.18
C MET A 460 -5.17 -0.74 -17.70
N GLY A 461 -4.01 -1.29 -17.35
CA GLY A 461 -2.75 -0.56 -17.14
C GLY A 461 -2.70 0.31 -15.89
N ALA A 462 -1.70 1.20 -15.87
CA ALA A 462 -1.47 2.15 -14.78
C ALA A 462 -2.70 2.99 -14.40
N PRO A 463 -3.50 3.50 -15.36
CA PRO A 463 -4.66 4.32 -15.04
C PRO A 463 -5.95 3.54 -14.77
N GLN A 464 -5.93 2.20 -14.91
CA GLN A 464 -7.10 1.34 -14.71
C GLN A 464 -8.35 1.76 -15.54
N ILE A 465 -8.15 2.21 -16.79
CA ILE A 465 -9.26 2.60 -17.66
C ILE A 465 -10.01 1.35 -18.13
N MET A 466 -11.32 1.33 -17.96
CA MET A 466 -12.16 0.23 -18.46
C MET A 466 -12.18 0.17 -19.99
N GLY A 467 -12.02 -1.03 -20.55
CA GLY A 467 -11.96 -1.24 -22.00
C GLY A 467 -13.19 -0.77 -22.78
N PHE A 468 -14.39 -0.74 -22.17
CA PHE A 468 -15.58 -0.17 -22.83
C PHE A 468 -15.44 1.33 -23.16
N ASN A 469 -14.43 2.03 -22.61
CA ASN A 469 -14.12 3.43 -22.91
C ASN A 469 -13.19 3.62 -24.13
N PHE A 470 -12.84 2.57 -24.87
CA PHE A 470 -11.92 2.66 -26.02
C PHE A 470 -12.29 3.79 -26.99
N SER A 471 -13.58 3.94 -27.33
CA SER A 471 -14.07 4.97 -28.26
C SER A 471 -14.14 6.36 -27.62
N LEU A 472 -14.27 6.44 -26.30
CA LEU A 472 -14.22 7.69 -25.56
C LEU A 472 -12.83 8.31 -25.71
N ILE A 473 -11.79 7.51 -25.52
CA ILE A 473 -10.38 7.91 -25.59
C ILE A 473 -9.78 7.82 -27.02
N GLY A 474 -10.63 7.55 -28.01
CA GLY A 474 -10.31 7.72 -29.41
C GLY A 474 -9.78 6.49 -30.15
N PHE A 475 -9.73 5.30 -29.57
CA PHE A 475 -9.41 4.07 -30.32
C PHE A 475 -10.60 3.63 -31.18
N ALA A 476 -10.33 3.05 -32.35
CA ALA A 476 -11.36 2.52 -33.25
C ALA A 476 -12.03 1.24 -32.71
N SER A 477 -11.29 0.43 -31.95
CA SER A 477 -11.79 -0.77 -31.28
C SER A 477 -11.15 -0.98 -29.90
N VAL A 478 -11.77 -1.82 -29.07
CA VAL A 478 -11.18 -2.22 -27.78
C VAL A 478 -9.93 -3.08 -27.98
N GLN A 479 -9.80 -3.77 -29.11
CA GLN A 479 -8.59 -4.50 -29.50
C GLN A 479 -7.44 -3.52 -29.75
N ASP A 480 -7.68 -2.41 -30.44
CA ASP A 480 -6.66 -1.38 -30.67
C ASP A 480 -6.20 -0.77 -29.34
N MET A 481 -7.13 -0.45 -28.45
CA MET A 481 -6.81 0.01 -27.09
C MET A 481 -5.99 -1.04 -26.33
N PHE A 482 -6.41 -2.29 -26.34
CA PHE A 482 -5.72 -3.38 -25.65
C PHE A 482 -4.31 -3.59 -26.20
N ASN A 483 -4.13 -3.58 -27.52
CA ASN A 483 -2.84 -3.75 -28.17
C ASN A 483 -1.91 -2.58 -27.85
N ALA A 484 -2.40 -1.34 -27.95
CA ALA A 484 -1.63 -0.15 -27.61
C ALA A 484 -1.19 -0.15 -26.14
N PHE A 485 -2.11 -0.41 -25.22
CA PHE A 485 -1.79 -0.43 -23.79
C PHE A 485 -0.89 -1.62 -23.40
N SER A 486 -0.97 -2.74 -24.12
CA SER A 486 -0.06 -3.87 -23.94
C SER A 486 1.33 -3.60 -24.50
N ALA A 487 1.47 -2.68 -25.48
CA ALA A 487 2.75 -2.37 -26.12
C ALA A 487 3.63 -1.45 -25.26
N GLY A 488 3.07 -0.56 -24.44
CA GLY A 488 3.90 0.29 -23.59
C GLY A 488 3.16 1.24 -22.65
N GLU A 489 3.92 1.75 -21.67
CA GLU A 489 3.42 2.68 -20.64
C GLU A 489 2.98 4.02 -21.26
N ARG A 490 3.61 4.42 -22.37
CA ARG A 490 3.28 5.67 -23.10
C ARG A 490 1.81 5.70 -23.48
N ASP A 491 1.31 4.67 -24.16
CA ASP A 491 -0.06 4.64 -24.65
C ASP A 491 -1.07 4.57 -23.51
N GLN A 492 -0.72 3.89 -22.41
CA GLN A 492 -1.54 3.89 -21.19
C GLN A 492 -1.67 5.30 -20.59
N ILE A 493 -0.55 6.03 -20.48
CA ILE A 493 -0.53 7.38 -19.91
C ILE A 493 -1.24 8.38 -20.84
N ILE A 494 -0.99 8.34 -22.15
CA ILE A 494 -1.70 9.18 -23.11
C ILE A 494 -3.21 8.87 -23.06
N GLY A 495 -3.59 7.59 -23.03
CA GLY A 495 -4.97 7.16 -22.92
C GLY A 495 -5.66 7.64 -21.64
N PHE A 496 -4.94 7.75 -20.53
CA PHE A 496 -5.43 8.36 -19.29
C PHE A 496 -5.78 9.83 -19.47
N PHE A 497 -4.89 10.61 -20.09
CA PHE A 497 -5.15 12.04 -20.31
C PHE A 497 -6.18 12.27 -21.43
N ASP A 498 -6.29 11.38 -22.42
CA ASP A 498 -7.42 11.36 -23.35
C ASP A 498 -8.73 11.10 -22.62
N PHE A 499 -8.77 10.16 -21.66
CA PHE A 499 -9.94 9.94 -20.83
C PHE A 499 -10.32 11.19 -20.04
N ILE A 500 -9.36 11.83 -19.37
CA ILE A 500 -9.58 13.08 -18.63
C ILE A 500 -10.14 14.17 -19.56
N GLN A 501 -9.61 14.28 -20.78
CA GLN A 501 -10.04 15.25 -21.77
C GLN A 501 -11.50 15.02 -22.22
N TYR A 502 -11.93 13.75 -22.33
CA TYR A 502 -13.21 13.41 -22.95
C TYR A 502 -14.30 12.92 -22.01
N VAL A 503 -13.99 12.51 -20.77
CA VAL A 503 -14.97 12.02 -19.79
C VAL A 503 -15.95 13.12 -19.39
N SER A 504 -15.51 14.37 -19.36
CA SER A 504 -16.35 15.54 -19.11
C SER A 504 -15.67 16.81 -19.66
N PRO A 505 -16.42 17.75 -20.27
CA PRO A 505 -15.86 19.03 -20.71
C PRO A 505 -15.31 19.89 -19.56
N ASN A 506 -15.66 19.54 -18.31
CA ASN A 506 -15.21 20.24 -17.10
C ASN A 506 -14.14 19.47 -16.32
N ALA A 507 -13.76 18.25 -16.71
CA ALA A 507 -12.76 17.47 -15.97
C ALA A 507 -11.38 18.15 -16.01
N VAL A 508 -10.93 18.57 -17.19
CA VAL A 508 -9.69 19.33 -17.36
C VAL A 508 -9.76 20.66 -16.60
N LYS A 509 -10.87 21.40 -16.70
CA LYS A 509 -11.06 22.67 -15.97
C LYS A 509 -10.96 22.50 -14.45
N ALA A 510 -11.53 21.42 -13.92
CA ALA A 510 -11.41 21.10 -12.50
C ALA A 510 -9.95 20.86 -12.11
N LEU A 511 -9.17 20.14 -12.93
CA LEU A 511 -7.74 19.95 -12.69
C LEU A 511 -6.92 21.24 -12.82
N GLN A 512 -7.24 22.10 -13.80
CA GLN A 512 -6.64 23.42 -13.97
C GLN A 512 -6.89 24.30 -12.74
N ALA A 513 -8.08 24.22 -12.15
CA ALA A 513 -8.45 24.91 -10.92
C ALA A 513 -8.00 24.19 -9.64
N ARG A 514 -7.30 23.05 -9.74
CA ARG A 514 -6.92 22.16 -8.63
C ARG A 514 -8.11 21.69 -7.78
N ASP A 515 -9.31 21.67 -8.36
CA ASP A 515 -10.53 21.15 -7.75
C ASP A 515 -10.59 19.61 -7.92
N PHE A 516 -9.79 18.93 -7.10
CA PHE A 516 -9.65 17.48 -7.15
C PHE A 516 -10.93 16.73 -6.80
N LYS A 517 -11.83 17.33 -6.00
CA LYS A 517 -13.13 16.74 -5.66
C LYS A 517 -14.06 16.75 -6.87
N THR A 518 -14.15 17.87 -7.57
CA THR A 518 -14.96 17.97 -8.79
C THR A 518 -14.39 17.08 -9.88
N PHE A 519 -13.06 17.05 -10.06
CA PHE A 519 -12.42 16.10 -10.97
C PHE A 519 -12.77 14.63 -10.61
N ALA A 520 -12.61 14.24 -9.35
CA ALA A 520 -12.92 12.89 -8.90
C ALA A 520 -14.39 12.51 -9.09
N THR A 521 -15.31 13.49 -9.08
CA THR A 521 -16.73 13.26 -9.43
C THR A 521 -16.90 12.80 -10.87
N TYR A 522 -16.15 13.39 -11.81
CA TYR A 522 -16.22 13.02 -13.21
C TYR A 522 -15.49 11.70 -13.49
N TYR A 523 -14.36 11.45 -12.85
CA TYR A 523 -13.54 10.26 -13.10
C TYR A 523 -14.05 9.02 -12.34
N ASN A 524 -14.28 9.13 -11.03
CA ASN A 524 -14.63 8.01 -10.14
C ASN A 524 -16.15 7.92 -9.86
N GLY A 525 -16.91 8.94 -10.24
CA GLY A 525 -18.33 9.08 -9.89
C GLY A 525 -18.56 9.80 -8.56
N SER A 526 -19.78 10.31 -8.38
CA SER A 526 -20.17 11.15 -7.24
C SER A 526 -20.14 10.43 -5.88
N GLY A 527 -20.23 9.09 -5.87
CA GLY A 527 -20.30 8.29 -4.65
C GLY A 527 -19.04 8.32 -3.77
N GLN A 528 -17.87 8.57 -4.36
CA GLN A 528 -16.57 8.60 -3.66
C GLN A 528 -15.70 9.83 -3.98
N ALA A 529 -16.25 10.82 -4.70
CA ALA A 529 -15.50 11.97 -5.19
C ALA A 529 -14.68 12.72 -4.13
N VAL A 530 -15.18 12.83 -2.89
CA VAL A 530 -14.46 13.47 -1.79
C VAL A 530 -13.27 12.64 -1.33
N MET A 531 -13.42 11.32 -1.25
CA MET A 531 -12.34 10.41 -0.85
C MET A 531 -11.20 10.48 -1.88
N TYR A 532 -11.52 10.26 -3.15
CA TYR A 532 -10.54 10.31 -4.24
C TYR A 532 -9.93 11.71 -4.39
N GLY A 533 -10.73 12.78 -4.27
CA GLY A 533 -10.22 14.15 -4.28
C GLY A 533 -9.18 14.41 -3.18
N ASN A 534 -9.39 13.87 -1.97
CA ASN A 534 -8.42 13.99 -0.87
C ASN A 534 -7.15 13.14 -1.10
N LEU A 535 -7.27 11.96 -1.70
CA LEU A 535 -6.11 11.15 -2.07
C LEU A 535 -5.25 11.87 -3.12
N ILE A 536 -5.89 12.46 -4.13
CA ILE A 536 -5.22 13.26 -5.16
C ILE A 536 -4.55 14.47 -4.50
N LYS A 537 -5.26 15.19 -3.62
CA LYS A 537 -4.68 16.31 -2.88
C LYS A 537 -3.44 15.89 -2.07
N THR A 538 -3.51 14.75 -1.37
CA THR A 538 -2.39 14.25 -0.55
C THR A 538 -1.17 13.94 -1.43
N SER A 539 -1.38 13.35 -2.61
CA SER A 539 -0.29 13.10 -3.56
C SER A 539 0.26 14.39 -4.18
N TYR A 540 -0.59 15.36 -4.46
CA TYR A 540 -0.21 16.69 -4.95
C TYR A 540 0.66 17.42 -3.92
N ASP A 541 0.25 17.43 -2.66
CA ASP A 541 1.01 18.04 -1.57
C ASP A 541 2.38 17.36 -1.40
N ALA A 542 2.42 16.02 -1.45
CA ALA A 542 3.67 15.25 -1.34
C ALA A 542 4.66 15.54 -2.49
N TYR A 543 4.16 15.61 -3.74
CA TYR A 543 5.00 15.99 -4.89
C TYR A 543 5.58 17.40 -4.72
N ASN A 544 4.75 18.35 -4.27
CA ASN A 544 5.20 19.73 -4.09
C ASN A 544 6.21 19.88 -2.95
N GLN A 545 6.09 19.10 -1.87
CA GLN A 545 7.11 19.03 -0.81
C GLN A 545 8.45 18.52 -1.35
N LEU A 546 8.44 17.47 -2.18
CA LEU A 546 9.66 16.96 -2.82
C LEU A 546 10.34 17.99 -3.74
N ARG A 547 9.55 18.87 -4.37
CA ARG A 547 10.08 19.92 -5.25
C ARG A 547 10.56 21.16 -4.52
N ALA A 548 9.88 21.58 -3.46
CA ALA A 548 10.26 22.74 -2.66
C ALA A 548 11.62 22.55 -1.97
N ASP A 549 11.99 21.30 -1.70
CA ASP A 549 13.22 20.92 -1.00
C ASP A 549 14.43 20.64 -1.93
N GLN A 550 14.30 20.91 -3.24
CA GLN A 550 15.42 20.86 -4.19
C GLN A 550 16.17 22.20 -4.17
N PRO A 551 17.52 22.21 -4.06
CA PRO A 551 18.28 23.45 -4.26
C PRO A 551 17.94 24.04 -5.63
N LEU A 552 17.73 25.35 -5.71
CA LEU A 552 17.62 26.03 -6.99
C LEU A 552 18.83 25.65 -7.85
N PRO A 553 18.66 25.30 -9.14
CA PRO A 553 19.80 25.02 -10.01
C PRO A 553 20.72 26.25 -10.00
N THR A 554 21.97 26.05 -9.59
CA THR A 554 23.00 27.07 -9.70
C THR A 554 23.14 27.37 -11.19
N ALA A 555 22.81 28.60 -11.58
CA ALA A 555 23.03 29.05 -12.95
C ALA A 555 24.52 28.82 -13.32
N PRO A 556 24.84 28.45 -14.59
CA PRO A 556 26.22 28.40 -15.03
C PRO A 556 26.87 29.76 -14.73
N GLN A 557 27.93 29.76 -13.93
CA GLN A 557 28.71 30.96 -13.66
C GLN A 557 29.29 31.45 -15.00
N PRO A 558 29.06 32.71 -15.41
CA PRO A 558 29.80 33.26 -16.53
C PRO A 558 31.28 33.33 -16.17
N GLU A 559 32.15 32.87 -17.09
CA GLU A 559 33.60 32.95 -16.92
C GLU A 559 34.05 34.38 -16.57
N PRO A 560 35.04 34.53 -15.68
CA PRO A 560 35.49 35.85 -15.26
C PRO A 560 36.21 36.57 -16.43
N PRO A 561 35.88 37.84 -16.72
CA PRO A 561 36.64 38.63 -17.68
C PRO A 561 38.04 38.96 -17.12
N PRO A 562 39.06 39.11 -17.99
CA PRO A 562 40.43 39.37 -17.55
C PRO A 562 40.57 40.76 -16.92
N ALA A 563 41.40 40.81 -15.88
CA ALA A 563 41.56 41.95 -14.99
C ALA A 563 42.18 43.19 -15.67
N GLN A 564 41.66 44.37 -15.33
CA GLN A 564 42.34 45.66 -15.52
C GLN A 564 42.52 46.39 -14.18
N PRO A 565 43.55 47.25 -14.06
CA PRO A 565 44.12 47.68 -12.78
C PRO A 565 43.37 48.82 -12.09
N GLU A 566 43.65 48.95 -10.79
CA GLU A 566 43.08 49.85 -9.77
C GLU A 566 43.12 51.37 -10.06
N PRO A 567 42.30 52.17 -9.33
CA PRO A 567 42.02 53.58 -9.60
C PRO A 567 42.83 54.57 -8.74
N GLU A 568 42.86 55.84 -9.15
CA GLU A 568 43.14 56.99 -8.27
C GLU A 568 42.09 58.13 -8.47
N PRO A 569 41.90 59.03 -7.47
CA PRO A 569 40.65 59.77 -7.26
C PRO A 569 40.76 61.30 -7.44
N ALA A 570 39.64 61.98 -7.77
CA ALA A 570 39.40 63.40 -7.44
C ALA A 570 37.93 63.86 -7.66
N THR A 571 37.26 64.19 -6.54
CA THR A 571 36.49 65.41 -6.13
C THR A 571 35.70 66.32 -7.13
N PRO A 572 34.77 67.21 -6.66
CA PRO A 572 33.32 67.16 -6.92
C PRO A 572 32.76 68.39 -7.71
N THR A 573 31.50 68.35 -8.16
CA THR A 573 30.76 69.59 -8.52
C THR A 573 29.22 69.44 -8.45
N GLU A 574 28.59 70.55 -8.08
CA GLU A 574 27.17 70.84 -7.75
C GLU A 574 26.16 70.77 -8.95
N PRO A 575 24.84 70.92 -8.68
CA PRO A 575 23.74 70.40 -9.51
C PRO A 575 23.11 71.43 -10.43
N GLU A 576 22.40 70.96 -11.48
CA GLU A 576 21.31 71.69 -12.15
C GLU A 576 20.52 70.77 -13.12
N PRO A 577 19.39 71.19 -13.73
CA PRO A 577 18.02 70.95 -13.25
C PRO A 577 17.16 70.07 -14.20
N THR A 578 16.00 69.66 -13.69
CA THR A 578 14.94 68.91 -14.40
C THR A 578 14.37 69.63 -15.64
N PRO A 579 14.15 68.91 -16.76
CA PRO A 579 13.24 69.32 -17.82
C PRO A 579 11.88 68.57 -17.80
N PRO A 580 10.83 69.15 -18.43
CA PRO A 580 9.43 68.87 -18.13
C PRO A 580 8.80 67.73 -18.93
N THR A 581 7.72 67.18 -18.37
CA THR A 581 6.87 66.08 -18.87
C THR A 581 6.09 66.47 -20.14
N PRO A 582 5.97 65.60 -21.17
CA PRO A 582 5.04 65.78 -22.28
C PRO A 582 3.61 65.32 -21.94
N PRO A 583 2.57 65.85 -22.61
CA PRO A 583 1.17 65.61 -22.27
C PRO A 583 0.60 64.29 -22.81
N THR A 584 -0.34 63.75 -22.04
CA THR A 584 -1.12 62.53 -22.26
C THR A 584 -2.06 62.62 -23.49
N PRO A 585 -2.13 61.60 -24.37
CA PRO A 585 -3.22 61.46 -25.33
C PRO A 585 -4.52 60.92 -24.68
N PRO A 586 -5.70 61.21 -25.26
CA PRO A 586 -7.00 61.02 -24.62
C PRO A 586 -7.40 59.56 -24.46
N SER A 587 -8.08 59.30 -23.35
CA SER A 587 -8.64 58.03 -22.89
C SER A 587 -9.64 57.42 -23.87
N GLU A 588 -9.35 56.19 -24.28
CA GLU A 588 -10.32 55.21 -24.79
C GLU A 588 -11.27 54.80 -23.63
N PRO A 589 -12.58 54.60 -23.86
CA PRO A 589 -13.52 54.29 -22.78
C PRO A 589 -13.17 52.96 -22.12
N GLU A 590 -12.86 53.02 -20.84
CA GLU A 590 -12.61 51.89 -19.96
C GLU A 590 -13.82 50.92 -20.01
N PRO A 591 -13.61 49.61 -20.20
CA PRO A 591 -14.70 48.64 -20.06
C PRO A 591 -15.22 48.72 -18.62
N ALA A 592 -16.54 48.73 -18.48
CA ALA A 592 -17.23 48.86 -17.20
C ALA A 592 -16.58 47.96 -16.13
N PRO A 593 -16.41 48.47 -14.89
CA PRO A 593 -15.77 47.71 -13.83
C PRO A 593 -16.47 46.36 -13.68
N PRO A 594 -15.72 45.25 -13.54
CA PRO A 594 -16.33 43.96 -13.28
C PRO A 594 -17.20 44.13 -12.05
N THR A 595 -18.47 43.76 -12.18
CA THR A 595 -19.41 43.71 -11.05
C THR A 595 -18.70 42.97 -9.92
N PRO A 596 -18.55 43.58 -8.72
CA PRO A 596 -17.93 42.88 -7.60
C PRO A 596 -18.66 41.54 -7.43
N PRO A 597 -17.95 40.42 -7.23
CA PRO A 597 -18.60 39.13 -7.06
C PRO A 597 -19.66 39.29 -5.97
N GLN A 598 -20.92 39.11 -6.32
CA GLN A 598 -22.00 39.11 -5.34
C GLN A 598 -21.58 38.13 -4.23
N GLU A 599 -21.41 38.65 -3.02
CA GLU A 599 -20.99 37.84 -1.89
C GLU A 599 -22.07 36.78 -1.68
N LYS A 600 -21.71 35.51 -1.93
CA LYS A 600 -22.65 34.40 -1.90
C LYS A 600 -23.33 34.35 -0.53
N GLU A 601 -24.66 34.30 -0.53
CA GLU A 601 -25.49 34.19 0.67
C GLU A 601 -24.98 33.06 1.58
N LYS A 602 -24.54 33.40 2.80
CA LYS A 602 -24.02 32.42 3.78
C LYS A 602 -25.20 31.82 4.55
N ILE A 603 -25.32 30.49 4.53
CA ILE A 603 -26.40 29.77 5.23
C ILE A 603 -25.86 29.12 6.49
N TYR A 604 -26.54 29.30 7.61
CA TYR A 604 -26.23 28.62 8.86
C TYR A 604 -27.37 27.69 9.30
N VAL A 605 -26.99 26.54 9.85
CA VAL A 605 -27.95 25.57 10.43
C VAL A 605 -27.56 25.20 11.85
N THR A 606 -28.56 24.88 12.66
CA THR A 606 -28.40 24.48 14.06
C THR A 606 -28.80 23.03 14.24
N VAL A 607 -28.00 22.26 14.98
CA VAL A 607 -28.30 20.86 15.30
C VAL A 607 -29.50 20.77 16.24
N LEU A 608 -30.52 20.02 15.84
CA LEU A 608 -31.77 19.87 16.59
C LEU A 608 -31.56 19.16 17.93
N LYS A 609 -32.32 19.56 18.96
CA LYS A 609 -32.29 18.92 20.29
C LYS A 609 -32.70 17.45 20.28
N SER A 610 -33.44 17.02 19.26
CA SER A 610 -33.93 15.64 19.10
C SER A 610 -32.83 14.59 18.90
N VAL A 611 -31.59 15.00 18.59
CA VAL A 611 -30.44 14.08 18.57
C VAL A 611 -30.01 13.62 19.97
N GLY A 612 -30.53 14.27 21.03
CA GLY A 612 -30.25 13.96 22.42
C GLY A 612 -28.76 14.10 22.79
N SER A 613 -28.34 13.44 23.85
CA SER A 613 -26.94 13.42 24.30
C SER A 613 -25.99 12.67 23.35
N SER A 614 -26.54 11.92 22.38
CA SER A 614 -25.78 11.19 21.37
C SER A 614 -25.23 12.07 20.25
N GLY A 615 -25.73 13.30 20.12
CA GLY A 615 -25.28 14.28 19.14
C GLY A 615 -25.50 13.88 17.67
N LEU A 616 -25.25 14.82 16.77
CA LEU A 616 -25.32 14.62 15.33
C LEU A 616 -23.95 14.22 14.77
N ARG A 617 -23.86 13.05 14.14
CA ARG A 617 -22.61 12.56 13.53
C ARG A 617 -22.31 13.33 12.23
N MET A 618 -21.24 14.13 12.24
CA MET A 618 -20.65 14.69 11.03
C MET A 618 -19.66 13.69 10.45
N ARG A 619 -19.81 13.34 9.17
CA ARG A 619 -19.09 12.23 8.52
C ARG A 619 -18.33 12.69 7.29
N LYS A 620 -17.29 11.96 6.90
CA LYS A 620 -16.51 12.26 5.69
C LYS A 620 -17.29 12.04 4.39
N LEU A 621 -18.36 11.26 4.44
CA LEU A 621 -19.27 10.98 3.31
C LEU A 621 -20.72 11.28 3.73
N PRO A 622 -21.62 11.66 2.79
CA PRO A 622 -23.06 11.86 3.03
C PRO A 622 -23.80 10.51 3.14
N SER A 623 -23.32 9.66 4.05
CA SER A 623 -23.82 8.32 4.28
C SER A 623 -23.59 7.94 5.73
N GLN A 624 -24.48 7.12 6.28
CA GLN A 624 -24.34 6.59 7.64
C GLN A 624 -23.11 5.69 7.79
N ALA A 625 -22.61 5.11 6.69
CA ALA A 625 -21.38 4.32 6.63
C ALA A 625 -20.10 5.15 6.50
N GLY A 626 -20.21 6.47 6.26
CA GLY A 626 -19.07 7.36 6.14
C GLY A 626 -18.26 7.43 7.44
N LYS A 627 -16.92 7.41 7.34
CA LYS A 627 -16.02 7.56 8.50
C LYS A 627 -16.40 8.81 9.29
N LEU A 628 -16.55 8.65 10.60
CA LEU A 628 -16.92 9.74 11.50
C LEU A 628 -15.83 10.82 11.50
N VAL A 629 -16.22 12.07 11.28
CA VAL A 629 -15.35 13.24 11.47
C VAL A 629 -15.41 13.66 12.93
N THR A 630 -16.62 13.88 13.42
CA THR A 630 -16.89 14.27 14.79
C THR A 630 -18.37 14.08 15.11
N VAL A 631 -18.72 14.19 16.39
CA VAL A 631 -20.11 14.22 16.86
C VAL A 631 -20.41 15.63 17.35
N LEU A 632 -21.44 16.25 16.78
CA LEU A 632 -21.85 17.62 17.06
C LEU A 632 -22.96 17.62 18.13
N PRO A 633 -22.78 18.27 19.29
CA PRO A 633 -23.83 18.39 20.30
C PRO A 633 -25.10 19.06 19.76
N ALA A 634 -26.24 18.74 20.38
CA ALA A 634 -27.48 19.51 20.18
C ALA A 634 -27.23 21.01 20.40
N GLY A 635 -27.75 21.85 19.50
CA GLY A 635 -27.52 23.30 19.52
C GLY A 635 -26.24 23.77 18.83
N SER A 636 -25.41 22.86 18.31
CA SER A 636 -24.22 23.25 17.53
C SER A 636 -24.61 24.04 16.28
N SER A 637 -23.94 25.16 16.04
CA SER A 637 -24.15 26.02 14.88
C SER A 637 -23.12 25.70 13.81
N LEU A 638 -23.58 25.51 12.58
CA LEU A 638 -22.79 25.01 11.45
C LEU A 638 -22.97 25.92 10.24
N HIS A 639 -21.87 26.22 9.55
CA HIS A 639 -21.92 26.92 8.27
C HIS A 639 -22.17 25.91 7.15
N VAL A 640 -23.22 26.10 6.35
CA VAL A 640 -23.51 25.23 5.22
C VAL A 640 -22.63 25.63 4.05
N LEU A 641 -21.89 24.67 3.54
CA LEU A 641 -20.97 24.83 2.42
C LEU A 641 -21.60 24.47 1.06
N ASP A 642 -22.79 23.85 1.08
CA ASP A 642 -23.59 23.65 -0.14
C ASP A 642 -24.13 24.98 -0.67
N GLU A 643 -24.24 25.12 -2.00
CA GLU A 643 -24.84 26.30 -2.63
C GLU A 643 -26.27 26.56 -2.11
N PRO A 644 -26.65 27.82 -1.83
CA PRO A 644 -27.94 28.16 -1.21
C PRO A 644 -29.18 27.53 -1.84
N ALA A 645 -29.25 27.53 -3.18
CA ALA A 645 -30.35 26.95 -3.94
C ALA A 645 -30.46 25.41 -3.78
N VAL A 646 -29.34 24.74 -3.44
CA VAL A 646 -29.26 23.28 -3.24
C VAL A 646 -29.46 22.90 -1.78
N ALA A 647 -28.97 23.73 -0.84
CA ALA A 647 -29.05 23.50 0.59
C ALA A 647 -30.47 23.71 1.13
N LYS A 648 -31.12 24.83 0.80
CA LYS A 648 -32.42 25.24 1.36
C LYS A 648 -33.50 24.15 1.25
N PRO A 649 -33.67 23.44 0.11
CA PRO A 649 -34.67 22.36 -0.01
C PRO A 649 -34.35 21.08 0.77
N LYS A 650 -33.12 20.90 1.27
CA LYS A 650 -32.67 19.69 1.98
C LYS A 650 -32.78 19.81 3.49
N ILE A 651 -32.72 21.02 4.06
CA ILE A 651 -32.74 21.25 5.51
C ILE A 651 -34.04 20.67 6.10
N GLY A 652 -33.92 19.87 7.16
CA GLY A 652 -35.02 19.16 7.80
C GLY A 652 -35.53 17.92 7.04
N LYS A 653 -35.02 17.61 5.83
CA LYS A 653 -35.56 16.53 4.99
C LYS A 653 -34.88 15.18 5.25
N THR A 654 -35.68 14.17 5.58
CA THR A 654 -35.22 12.79 5.82
C THR A 654 -34.54 12.21 4.59
N GLY A 655 -33.42 11.51 4.79
CA GLY A 655 -32.61 10.91 3.73
C GLY A 655 -31.68 11.89 2.99
N SER A 656 -31.77 13.19 3.25
CA SER A 656 -30.92 14.21 2.65
C SER A 656 -29.72 14.55 3.54
N TRP A 657 -28.61 14.98 2.93
CA TRP A 657 -27.37 15.34 3.63
C TRP A 657 -26.92 16.74 3.25
N LEU A 658 -26.31 17.44 4.19
CA LEU A 658 -25.76 18.79 4.02
C LEU A 658 -24.26 18.76 4.26
N TRP A 659 -23.50 19.38 3.36
CA TRP A 659 -22.09 19.64 3.59
C TRP A 659 -21.94 20.88 4.47
N VAL A 660 -21.25 20.72 5.59
CA VAL A 660 -21.17 21.74 6.63
C VAL A 660 -19.76 21.85 7.17
N ARG A 661 -19.45 23.02 7.73
CA ARG A 661 -18.24 23.33 8.49
C ARG A 661 -18.62 23.72 9.91
N ASP A 662 -17.94 23.12 10.88
CA ASP A 662 -18.14 23.46 12.30
C ASP A 662 -17.20 24.59 12.77
N ARG A 663 -17.35 25.00 14.03
CA ARG A 663 -16.54 26.07 14.64
C ARG A 663 -15.05 25.76 14.77
N GLN A 664 -14.66 24.49 14.62
CA GLN A 664 -13.26 24.06 14.66
C GLN A 664 -12.67 23.94 13.24
N ASN A 665 -13.34 24.57 12.26
CA ASN A 665 -12.99 24.53 10.83
C ASN A 665 -12.99 23.10 10.24
N ARG A 666 -13.67 22.15 10.89
CA ARG A 666 -13.78 20.78 10.41
C ARG A 666 -14.96 20.69 9.46
N GLU A 667 -14.73 20.04 8.32
CA GLU A 667 -15.73 19.84 7.30
C GLU A 667 -16.21 18.39 7.24
N GLY A 668 -17.50 18.23 7.00
CA GLY A 668 -18.11 16.94 6.76
C GLY A 668 -19.59 17.06 6.43
N TYR A 669 -20.23 15.92 6.27
CA TYR A 669 -21.64 15.81 5.95
C TYR A 669 -22.45 15.47 7.18
N VAL A 670 -23.55 16.18 7.39
CA VAL A 670 -24.53 15.91 8.43
C VAL A 670 -25.86 15.50 7.82
N ALA A 671 -26.60 14.64 8.52
CA ALA A 671 -27.94 14.26 8.14
C ALA A 671 -28.87 15.48 8.26
N ALA A 672 -29.46 15.90 7.15
CA ALA A 672 -30.17 17.17 7.05
C ALA A 672 -31.46 17.20 7.88
N TRP A 673 -32.03 16.04 8.21
CA TRP A 673 -33.22 15.91 9.07
C TRP A 673 -32.94 16.07 10.57
N PHE A 674 -31.69 16.29 10.96
CA PHE A 674 -31.30 16.58 12.34
C PHE A 674 -30.76 18.01 12.52
N VAL A 675 -30.98 18.87 11.53
CA VAL A 675 -30.61 20.30 11.60
C VAL A 675 -31.76 21.18 11.11
N GLU A 676 -31.82 22.40 11.61
CA GLU A 676 -32.78 23.44 11.20
C GLU A 676 -32.06 24.72 10.77
N LEU A 677 -32.70 25.53 9.93
CA LEU A 677 -32.13 26.80 9.46
C LEU A 677 -32.05 27.82 10.60
N ASP A 678 -30.86 28.39 10.82
CA ASP A 678 -30.65 29.49 11.77
C ASP A 678 -30.94 30.83 11.08
N LYS A 679 -32.19 31.28 11.18
CA LYS A 679 -32.69 32.51 10.53
C LYS A 679 -31.98 33.77 11.03
N THR A 680 -31.56 33.81 12.30
CA THR A 680 -30.91 35.01 12.89
C THR A 680 -29.50 35.27 12.33
N LYS A 681 -28.77 34.20 12.02
CA LYS A 681 -27.41 34.28 11.43
C LYS A 681 -27.39 34.24 9.92
N SER A 682 -28.46 33.78 9.29
CA SER A 682 -28.58 33.70 7.83
C SER A 682 -29.16 34.97 7.20
N GLU A 683 -29.78 35.86 8.01
CA GLU A 683 -30.35 37.15 7.55
C GLU A 683 -29.46 38.37 7.86
N SER A 684 -28.32 38.21 8.54
CA SER A 684 -27.34 39.31 8.78
C SER A 684 -26.34 39.43 7.63
N SER A 685 -26.84 39.84 6.46
CA SER A 685 -26.03 40.27 5.31
C SER A 685 -25.94 41.80 5.20
N GLU A 686 -25.90 42.51 6.32
CA GLU A 686 -25.66 43.95 6.35
C GLU A 686 -24.53 44.27 7.33
N ALA A 687 -23.58 45.09 6.84
CA ALA A 687 -22.34 45.55 7.46
C ALA A 687 -21.16 44.56 7.37
N GLY A 688 -20.27 44.86 6.43
CA GLY A 688 -18.99 44.20 6.26
C GLY A 688 -18.16 44.23 7.54
N VAL A 689 -17.66 43.05 7.90
CA VAL A 689 -16.56 42.89 8.86
C VAL A 689 -15.55 41.97 8.21
N SER A 690 -14.35 42.52 7.98
CA SER A 690 -13.14 41.82 7.59
C SER A 690 -12.70 40.94 8.76
N PHE A 691 -12.45 39.65 8.53
CA PHE A 691 -12.03 38.72 9.60
C PHE A 691 -10.59 38.26 9.37
N ASP A 692 -9.72 38.63 10.31
CA ASP A 692 -8.31 38.21 10.42
C ASP A 692 -8.17 37.14 11.53
N ILE A 693 -7.10 36.35 11.46
CA ILE A 693 -6.82 35.14 12.25
C ILE A 693 -6.67 35.39 13.78
N SER A 694 -6.59 36.64 14.21
CA SER A 694 -6.36 37.01 15.62
C SER A 694 -7.57 36.87 16.56
N ASP A 695 -8.78 36.62 16.05
CA ASP A 695 -10.00 36.59 16.89
C ASP A 695 -10.25 35.26 17.65
N PHE A 696 -9.33 34.29 17.60
CA PHE A 696 -9.55 32.95 18.18
C PHE A 696 -8.46 32.47 19.16
N THR A 697 -8.03 33.32 20.09
CA THR A 697 -7.21 32.88 21.23
C THR A 697 -7.99 32.89 22.54
N GLU A 698 -8.82 31.87 22.77
CA GLU A 698 -9.05 31.33 24.12
C GLU A 698 -9.11 29.80 24.01
N ILE A 699 -8.00 29.16 24.39
CA ILE A 699 -7.84 27.70 24.42
C ILE A 699 -8.55 27.18 25.67
N GLU A 700 -9.68 26.50 25.52
CA GLU A 700 -10.07 25.52 26.52
C GLU A 700 -9.24 24.23 26.30
N PRO A 701 -8.59 23.69 27.35
CA PRO A 701 -7.73 22.53 27.18
C PRO A 701 -8.54 21.30 26.79
N GLU A 702 -8.02 20.55 25.83
CA GLU A 702 -8.62 19.30 25.39
C GLU A 702 -8.80 18.33 26.57
N PRO A 703 -9.94 17.62 26.66
CA PRO A 703 -10.17 16.67 27.74
C PRO A 703 -9.18 15.51 27.63
N PHE A 704 -8.45 15.24 28.72
CA PHE A 704 -7.43 14.20 28.73
C PHE A 704 -8.05 12.81 28.54
N VAL A 705 -7.77 12.16 27.42
CA VAL A 705 -8.31 10.83 27.08
C VAL A 705 -7.28 9.75 27.42
N VAL A 706 -7.75 8.68 28.04
CA VAL A 706 -6.99 7.49 28.37
C VAL A 706 -7.74 6.25 27.86
N TYR A 707 -7.05 5.17 27.53
CA TYR A 707 -7.63 3.98 26.91
C TYR A 707 -7.62 2.79 27.85
N VAL A 708 -8.66 1.95 27.76
CA VAL A 708 -8.66 0.65 28.43
C VAL A 708 -7.55 -0.21 27.85
N SER A 709 -6.56 -0.52 28.66
CA SER A 709 -5.40 -1.31 28.29
C SER A 709 -5.79 -2.70 27.79
N SER A 710 -5.00 -3.22 26.85
CA SER A 710 -5.06 -4.62 26.43
C SER A 710 -4.82 -5.61 27.58
N LEU A 711 -4.21 -5.17 28.68
CA LEU A 711 -4.09 -5.94 29.92
C LEU A 711 -5.45 -6.31 30.55
N ALA A 712 -6.53 -5.58 30.23
CA ALA A 712 -7.88 -5.90 30.68
C ALA A 712 -8.54 -7.04 29.86
N ARG A 713 -7.92 -7.47 28.75
CA ARG A 713 -8.46 -8.50 27.82
C ARG A 713 -8.72 -9.86 28.50
N PRO A 714 -7.83 -10.41 29.35
CA PRO A 714 -8.06 -11.70 30.02
C PRO A 714 -9.25 -11.68 30.99
N TYR A 715 -9.61 -10.51 31.51
CA TYR A 715 -10.78 -10.32 32.37
C TYR A 715 -12.05 -10.03 31.57
N GLY A 716 -11.96 -10.06 30.23
CA GLY A 716 -13.01 -9.74 29.27
C GLY A 716 -13.40 -8.26 29.25
N GLY A 717 -12.47 -7.36 29.58
CA GLY A 717 -12.68 -5.91 29.68
C GLY A 717 -12.48 -5.35 31.09
N LEU A 718 -12.40 -4.03 31.20
CA LEU A 718 -12.19 -3.30 32.46
C LEU A 718 -13.52 -2.94 33.11
N ARG A 719 -13.66 -3.18 34.41
CA ARG A 719 -14.87 -2.84 35.16
C ARG A 719 -14.84 -1.36 35.56
N LEU A 720 -15.80 -0.58 35.08
CA LEU A 720 -16.14 0.74 35.58
C LEU A 720 -16.97 0.59 36.86
N ARG A 721 -16.55 1.22 37.95
CA ARG A 721 -17.16 1.04 39.28
C ARG A 721 -17.62 2.36 39.86
N GLU A 722 -18.59 2.29 40.76
CA GLU A 722 -19.14 3.48 41.42
C GLU A 722 -18.15 4.12 42.39
N VAL A 723 -17.30 3.31 43.01
CA VAL A 723 -16.27 3.73 43.98
C VAL A 723 -14.90 3.17 43.59
N PRO A 724 -13.78 3.83 43.96
CA PRO A 724 -12.42 3.40 43.63
C PRO A 724 -11.97 2.20 44.51
N SER A 725 -12.66 1.07 44.38
CA SER A 725 -12.41 -0.16 45.13
C SER A 725 -12.76 -1.39 44.29
N ASP A 726 -11.98 -2.46 44.41
CA ASP A 726 -12.22 -3.75 43.76
C ASP A 726 -13.47 -4.47 44.29
N LYS A 727 -13.95 -4.07 45.47
CA LYS A 727 -15.22 -4.49 46.08
C LYS A 727 -16.41 -3.60 45.70
N GLY A 728 -16.19 -2.48 45.01
CA GLY A 728 -17.26 -1.56 44.60
C GLY A 728 -18.20 -2.16 43.55
N VAL A 729 -19.47 -1.73 43.52
CA VAL A 729 -20.44 -2.21 42.53
C VAL A 729 -19.97 -1.86 41.12
N THR A 730 -20.07 -2.84 40.21
CA THR A 730 -19.69 -2.65 38.80
C THR A 730 -20.85 -1.98 38.07
N ILE A 731 -20.61 -0.75 37.58
CA ILE A 731 -21.54 -0.01 36.75
C ILE A 731 -21.59 -0.64 35.35
N LYS A 732 -20.40 -0.91 34.79
CA LYS A 732 -20.27 -1.40 33.41
C LYS A 732 -18.95 -2.11 33.18
N LYS A 733 -18.91 -2.98 32.18
CA LYS A 733 -17.67 -3.58 31.68
C LYS A 733 -17.29 -2.93 30.35
N LEU A 734 -16.09 -2.38 30.30
CA LEU A 734 -15.54 -1.61 29.19
C LEU A 734 -14.62 -2.51 28.35
N ALA A 735 -14.78 -2.48 27.02
CA ALA A 735 -13.93 -3.25 26.12
C ALA A 735 -12.50 -2.70 26.10
N VAL A 736 -11.55 -3.53 25.71
CA VAL A 736 -10.17 -3.08 25.43
C VAL A 736 -10.20 -2.01 24.34
N ASP A 737 -9.27 -1.05 24.42
CA ASP A 737 -9.15 0.12 23.55
C ASP A 737 -10.34 1.09 23.62
N THR A 738 -11.28 0.92 24.57
CA THR A 738 -12.33 1.90 24.83
C THR A 738 -11.67 3.22 25.28
N PRO A 739 -11.89 4.34 24.58
CA PRO A 739 -11.41 5.65 25.02
C PRO A 739 -12.26 6.12 26.20
N LEU A 740 -11.60 6.63 27.23
CA LEU A 740 -12.20 7.12 28.46
C LEU A 740 -11.73 8.55 28.69
N THR A 741 -12.66 9.47 28.85
CA THR A 741 -12.32 10.84 29.22
C THR A 741 -12.01 10.88 30.70
N ALA A 742 -10.79 11.27 31.08
CA ALA A 742 -10.45 11.49 32.47
C ALA A 742 -11.19 12.72 32.99
N LEU A 743 -11.78 12.59 34.18
CA LEU A 743 -12.53 13.66 34.86
C LEU A 743 -11.72 14.30 35.98
N GLU A 744 -10.42 14.01 36.04
CA GLU A 744 -9.43 14.56 36.96
C GLU A 744 -8.36 15.30 36.13
N ASP A 745 -7.52 16.12 36.76
CA ASP A 745 -6.45 16.83 36.04
C ASP A 745 -5.44 15.84 35.42
N GLN A 746 -4.94 16.19 34.23
CA GLN A 746 -4.05 15.33 33.44
C GLN A 746 -2.81 14.87 34.22
N SER A 747 -2.15 15.76 34.98
CA SER A 747 -0.91 15.42 35.69
C SER A 747 -1.17 14.42 36.83
N THR A 748 -2.31 14.54 37.51
CA THR A 748 -2.74 13.56 38.52
C THR A 748 -3.03 12.21 37.89
N VAL A 749 -3.75 12.19 36.75
CA VAL A 749 -4.10 10.94 36.07
C VAL A 749 -2.84 10.23 35.59
N GLU A 750 -1.95 10.94 34.88
CA GLU A 750 -0.68 10.40 34.37
C GLU A 750 0.20 9.82 35.49
N SER A 751 0.20 10.44 36.68
CA SER A 751 0.96 9.93 37.84
C SER A 751 0.45 8.58 38.37
N ARG A 752 -0.78 8.17 38.02
CA ARG A 752 -1.47 6.96 38.49
C ARG A 752 -1.55 5.86 37.43
N LEU A 753 -1.53 6.21 36.14
CA LEU A 753 -1.64 5.25 35.04
C LEU A 753 -0.59 4.12 35.17
N GLY A 754 -1.03 2.88 34.96
CA GLY A 754 -0.17 1.70 35.08
C GLY A 754 0.19 1.28 36.51
N LYS A 755 -0.14 2.05 37.56
CA LYS A 755 0.23 1.72 38.95
C LYS A 755 -0.82 0.86 39.65
N TYR A 756 -0.36 -0.22 40.28
CA TYR A 756 -1.20 -1.15 41.03
C TYR A 756 -1.88 -0.45 42.23
N ASN A 757 -3.14 -0.80 42.49
CA ASN A 757 -3.99 -0.25 43.55
C ASN A 757 -4.33 1.26 43.46
N MET A 758 -4.07 1.90 42.32
CA MET A 758 -4.50 3.28 42.05
C MET A 758 -5.74 3.30 41.16
N TRP A 759 -6.57 4.35 41.27
CA TRP A 759 -7.83 4.50 40.54
C TRP A 759 -7.90 5.85 39.84
N VAL A 760 -8.61 5.87 38.71
CA VAL A 760 -8.86 7.08 37.90
C VAL A 760 -10.35 7.26 37.72
N LYS A 761 -10.84 8.49 37.92
CA LYS A 761 -12.24 8.84 37.62
C LYS A 761 -12.38 9.19 36.14
N VAL A 762 -13.29 8.52 35.47
CA VAL A 762 -13.43 8.58 34.01
C VAL A 762 -14.88 8.60 33.56
N LYS A 763 -15.09 9.06 32.33
CA LYS A 763 -16.34 8.96 31.58
C LYS A 763 -16.14 8.13 30.33
N GLU A 764 -16.96 7.10 30.15
CA GLU A 764 -16.93 6.26 28.96
C GLU A 764 -17.73 6.90 27.80
N PRO A 765 -17.52 6.48 26.54
CA PRO A 765 -18.06 7.16 25.35
C PRO A 765 -19.59 7.26 25.28
N LEU A 766 -20.30 6.36 25.95
CA LEU A 766 -21.77 6.34 26.05
C LEU A 766 -22.29 7.07 27.30
N GLY A 767 -21.40 7.73 28.05
CA GLY A 767 -21.74 8.74 29.06
C GLY A 767 -21.74 8.26 30.51
N ALA A 768 -21.53 6.97 30.79
CA ALA A 768 -21.44 6.48 32.16
C ALA A 768 -20.13 6.94 32.83
N GLU A 769 -20.24 7.46 34.05
CA GLU A 769 -19.11 7.95 34.84
C GLU A 769 -18.82 7.00 36.00
N GLY A 770 -17.55 6.87 36.35
CA GLY A 770 -17.13 6.01 37.46
C GLY A 770 -15.62 5.93 37.60
N PHE A 771 -15.15 4.98 38.39
CA PHE A 771 -13.74 4.72 38.65
C PHE A 771 -13.28 3.46 37.94
N VAL A 772 -12.09 3.54 37.36
CA VAL A 772 -11.39 2.41 36.76
C VAL A 772 -10.05 2.19 37.44
N ALA A 773 -9.63 0.94 37.51
CA ALA A 773 -8.31 0.56 38.03
C ALA A 773 -7.20 1.07 37.10
N ALA A 774 -6.34 1.97 37.60
CA ALA A 774 -5.36 2.70 36.81
C ALA A 774 -4.31 1.80 36.13
N TRP A 775 -4.04 0.62 36.70
CA TRP A 775 -3.14 -0.39 36.12
C TRP A 775 -3.69 -1.13 34.90
N PHE A 776 -4.96 -0.88 34.53
CA PHE A 776 -5.59 -1.35 33.30
C PHE A 776 -5.94 -0.22 32.35
N VAL A 777 -5.33 0.96 32.53
CA VAL A 777 -5.59 2.15 31.72
C VAL A 777 -4.24 2.70 31.22
N VAL A 778 -4.17 3.05 29.94
CA VAL A 778 -2.99 3.59 29.25
C VAL A 778 -3.32 4.91 28.58
N LYS A 779 -2.30 5.68 28.18
CA LYS A 779 -2.49 6.93 27.44
C LYS A 779 -2.88 6.68 25.99
#